data_AF-Q5P8U3-F1
#
_entry.id   AF-Q5P8U3-F1
#
_cell.length_a   1.000
_cell.length_b   1.000
_cell.length_c   1.000
_cell.angle_alpha   90.00
_cell.angle_beta   90.00
_cell.angle_gamma   90.00
#
_symmetry.space_group_name_H-M   'P 1'
#
loop_
_entity.id
_entity.type
_entity.pdbx_description
1 polymer ?
#
loop_
_entity_poly.entity_id
_entity_poly.type
_entity_poly.pdbx_seq_one_letter_code
_entity_poly.pdbx_strand_id
1 'polypeptide(L)'
;MLPSLLARDIQNGLKQFLITGFEPSDPLFSGVMKRFANDEARWLKGPYLQIGLPFRAGSAGRHFFGGFELEYPGYSHQEAAWQRLSTTRGAASTLVATGTGSGKTECFLYPVLDHCARALLDAQAGIKALIIYPMNALATDQARRFAEVIAQTSRFRDIRVGLFVGGRSGKDGRGQMAMTANGVITDRETLRRDPPDILLTNYKMLDYLLIRPKDRQLWDKNAPDTLRYVVVDELHTFDGAQGTDLALLLRRLRARLRSPEEHLICAGTSATLGGNADSAPLREYARQVFGVDFPPASVVTEDRKSESEFLDDVAIEHVLYPRDDFAAVLDASPYSTPEAAVSAWFELFFPGHKAPPDVANAAWRGALGNMLKKHVLFVNLLKLLRGRIVDFAELQAQMIGPLPEAARPHIARVLDALLVLVAWSRDPAAPGRPLVTLRVQLWMRELRRMVTQVLSDPKRIELVPDSSVKRQAGKLYLPLVQCADCHTTGWLGRKPNGQTVISTDLDEIYNTWFSGQQEALRLYATEGLSRPLCDGISQHLCTSCAHLQSAGHCTACGHEDLVAVFRVTATRNSTNKDGLAFAWHDPTCPACGSRHRQILLGARNATLGAVAIEQSWASPFNDDKKLIAFSDSVQDAAHRAGFFTARTYLNTVRTGLAKVIDQMAAQGDEPLRWSSFLERAATTWRTGGSTLEMPRETFVAEFIGPNMTWQRDWAESLQLHDRLPGDSKLPERVRKRLGWQAFAEFTYLSRRGRNLDTIGKATLAPKADELRGAVTSLLPRLHETFGIRHANADTVFQWVWGLLCHLRQRGAVAHPELGTYTRDGNIFAFTHTQGRAEWLPGLGEKTPHPVFLTLGQHRGFDRVVGSAGASFYQTWFKACFASGLLPEKADLEIYTAAIEVLVEHGLLLRLDSTQGDVIAANPDALFLHTRVARIGSAQGKRHLSVPADVASALLGMPCLDAPQERYAEIDTADGWLADRFSRGDLRRVYSAEHTGLLQRDQREALEARFKAKDPAPWYENLLSATPTLEMGVDIGDLSSVMLCSVPPNQASYLQRIGRAGRHDGNALATTLADGASPHDLYFFEDTAEMLAGEVMPPGIFLKAAEVLRRQLFAFCLDDWVGSGVPETALPDKTSAALDARDSVDTTRFPATFLDYLHLHEDRLLAGFMALLGSDLDDRVAARLQGFMQGTEHEDALRLRLNKFLEELAKERQSHSQRAKQIKKQIDILKGTSNNPRSSMNPAAHL
;
A
#
# COMPACT_ATOMS: atom_id res chain seq x y z
N MET A 1 -7.48 -18.31 4.78
CA MET A 1 -8.07 -17.14 4.10
C MET A 1 -8.99 -17.58 2.95
N LEU A 2 -10.09 -16.87 2.67
CA LEU A 2 -10.97 -17.12 1.51
C LEU A 2 -10.82 -16.01 0.43
N PRO A 3 -9.93 -16.18 -0.57
CA PRO A 3 -9.51 -15.08 -1.45
C PRO A 3 -10.59 -14.56 -2.41
N SER A 4 -11.55 -15.39 -2.84
CA SER A 4 -12.65 -14.96 -3.73
C SER A 4 -13.59 -13.97 -3.06
N LEU A 5 -14.02 -14.28 -1.82
CA LEU A 5 -14.87 -13.38 -1.03
C LEU A 5 -14.12 -12.11 -0.65
N LEU A 6 -12.84 -12.23 -0.28
CA LEU A 6 -12.00 -11.08 0.05
C LEU A 6 -11.85 -10.12 -1.14
N ALA A 7 -11.65 -10.65 -2.35
CA ALA A 7 -11.58 -9.85 -3.56
C ALA A 7 -12.91 -9.09 -3.80
N ARG A 8 -14.06 -9.77 -3.62
CA ARG A 8 -15.37 -9.13 -3.74
C ARG A 8 -15.60 -8.02 -2.72
N ASP A 9 -15.23 -8.23 -1.46
CA ASP A 9 -15.33 -7.21 -0.41
C ASP A 9 -14.49 -5.97 -0.74
N ILE A 10 -13.29 -6.17 -1.30
CA ILE A 10 -12.42 -5.09 -1.77
C ILE A 10 -13.07 -4.34 -2.94
N GLN A 11 -13.54 -5.04 -3.98
CA GLN A 11 -14.21 -4.42 -5.14
C GLN A 11 -15.44 -3.61 -4.71
N ASN A 12 -16.31 -4.19 -3.88
CA ASN A 12 -17.50 -3.52 -3.36
C ASN A 12 -17.13 -2.30 -2.50
N GLY A 13 -16.18 -2.44 -1.58
CA GLY A 13 -15.75 -1.34 -0.73
C GLY A 13 -15.10 -0.18 -1.49
N LEU A 14 -14.39 -0.47 -2.58
CA LEU A 14 -13.84 0.55 -3.49
C LEU A 14 -14.93 1.26 -4.28
N LYS A 15 -15.88 0.54 -4.88
CA LYS A 15 -17.05 1.14 -5.54
C LYS A 15 -17.82 2.05 -4.61
N GLN A 16 -18.14 1.56 -3.41
CA GLN A 16 -18.85 2.33 -2.40
C GLN A 16 -18.03 3.54 -1.95
N PHE A 17 -16.71 3.42 -1.84
CA PHE A 17 -15.83 4.56 -1.55
C PHE A 17 -15.92 5.66 -2.61
N LEU A 18 -15.90 5.30 -3.90
CA LEU A 18 -16.00 6.26 -4.98
C LEU A 18 -17.37 6.94 -5.01
N ILE A 19 -18.45 6.18 -4.90
CA ILE A 19 -19.82 6.70 -4.95
C ILE A 19 -20.11 7.60 -3.73
N THR A 20 -19.90 7.09 -2.52
CA THR A 20 -20.21 7.86 -1.30
C THR A 20 -19.31 9.08 -1.12
N GLY A 21 -18.08 9.04 -1.64
CA GLY A 21 -17.10 10.12 -1.47
C GLY A 21 -17.13 11.19 -2.56
N PHE A 22 -17.53 10.84 -3.79
CA PHE A 22 -17.31 11.71 -4.95
C PHE A 22 -18.54 11.89 -5.86
N GLU A 23 -19.67 11.22 -5.61
CA GLU A 23 -20.89 11.42 -6.41
C GLU A 23 -21.33 12.89 -6.39
N PRO A 24 -21.41 13.56 -7.56
CA PRO A 24 -21.81 14.96 -7.65
C PRO A 24 -23.27 15.20 -7.22
N SER A 25 -23.49 16.30 -6.51
CA SER A 25 -24.84 16.79 -6.16
C SER A 25 -25.42 17.74 -7.22
N ASP A 26 -24.67 18.06 -8.27
CA ASP A 26 -25.08 19.03 -9.29
C ASP A 26 -25.88 18.35 -10.41
N PRO A 27 -26.93 18.99 -10.97
CA PRO A 27 -27.73 18.42 -12.05
C PRO A 27 -26.96 17.94 -13.26
N LEU A 28 -25.96 18.71 -13.69
CA LEU A 28 -25.24 18.43 -14.91
C LEU A 28 -24.35 17.19 -14.78
N PHE A 29 -23.77 16.99 -13.59
CA PHE A 29 -22.84 15.89 -13.33
C PHE A 29 -23.47 14.69 -12.60
N SER A 30 -24.79 14.69 -12.43
CA SER A 30 -25.48 13.65 -11.68
C SER A 30 -25.29 12.25 -12.30
N GLY A 31 -24.98 11.28 -11.45
CA GLY A 31 -24.71 9.89 -11.82
C GLY A 31 -23.36 9.66 -12.47
N VAL A 32 -22.53 10.68 -12.71
CA VAL A 32 -21.26 10.55 -13.43
C VAL A 32 -20.30 9.60 -12.71
N MET A 33 -20.17 9.73 -11.37
CA MET A 33 -19.29 8.86 -10.60
C MET A 33 -19.87 7.45 -10.48
N LYS A 34 -21.18 7.29 -10.29
CA LYS A 34 -21.86 5.99 -10.29
C LYS A 34 -21.70 5.25 -11.62
N ARG A 35 -21.85 5.93 -12.77
CA ARG A 35 -21.59 5.36 -14.09
C ARG A 35 -20.12 4.94 -14.23
N PHE A 36 -19.18 5.80 -13.82
CA PHE A 36 -17.75 5.49 -13.84
C PHE A 36 -17.38 4.30 -12.94
N ALA A 37 -17.88 4.26 -11.70
CA ALA A 37 -17.59 3.20 -10.74
C ALA A 37 -18.18 1.84 -11.17
N ASN A 38 -19.32 1.85 -11.88
CA ASN A 38 -19.94 0.65 -12.43
C ASN A 38 -19.26 0.14 -13.70
N ASP A 39 -18.63 1.01 -14.49
CA ASP A 39 -17.77 0.63 -15.61
C ASP A 39 -16.37 0.24 -15.09
N GLU A 40 -16.31 -0.90 -14.40
CA GLU A 40 -15.09 -1.40 -13.75
C GLU A 40 -13.91 -1.47 -14.72
N ALA A 41 -14.10 -1.90 -15.96
CA ALA A 41 -13.02 -2.06 -16.93
C ALA A 41 -12.13 -0.82 -17.12
N ARG A 42 -12.66 0.40 -16.86
CA ARG A 42 -11.92 1.66 -16.93
C ARG A 42 -10.95 1.90 -15.78
N TRP A 43 -11.12 1.25 -14.63
CA TRP A 43 -10.36 1.54 -13.41
C TRP A 43 -10.07 0.37 -12.47
N LEU A 44 -10.78 -0.74 -12.60
CA LEU A 44 -10.70 -1.95 -11.79
C LEU A 44 -10.84 -3.18 -12.71
N LYS A 45 -9.79 -4.00 -12.82
CA LYS A 45 -9.77 -5.22 -13.63
C LYS A 45 -9.61 -6.47 -12.76
N GLY A 46 -10.13 -7.58 -13.27
CA GLY A 46 -10.26 -8.84 -12.54
C GLY A 46 -11.58 -8.95 -11.76
N PRO A 47 -11.72 -9.96 -10.88
CA PRO A 47 -10.65 -10.83 -10.40
C PRO A 47 -10.08 -11.76 -11.49
N TYR A 48 -8.77 -11.92 -11.53
CA TYR A 48 -8.11 -12.96 -12.31
C TYR A 48 -7.81 -14.16 -11.43
N LEU A 49 -8.15 -15.34 -11.90
CA LEU A 49 -8.03 -16.60 -11.16
C LEU A 49 -6.85 -17.41 -11.69
N GLN A 50 -6.03 -17.92 -10.78
CA GLN A 50 -4.96 -18.89 -11.08
C GLN A 50 -5.05 -20.06 -10.11
N ILE A 51 -5.13 -21.28 -10.65
CA ILE A 51 -5.04 -22.53 -9.86
C ILE A 51 -3.78 -23.28 -10.27
N GLY A 52 -2.90 -23.52 -9.30
CA GLY A 52 -1.69 -24.32 -9.47
C GLY A 52 -1.88 -25.73 -8.94
N LEU A 53 -1.67 -26.71 -9.82
CA LEU A 53 -1.67 -28.14 -9.45
C LEU A 53 -0.40 -28.50 -8.65
N PRO A 54 -0.46 -29.52 -7.78
CA PRO A 54 0.69 -29.94 -6.99
C PRO A 54 1.84 -30.43 -7.86
N PHE A 55 3.07 -30.23 -7.37
CA PHE A 55 4.27 -30.79 -7.99
C PHE A 55 4.21 -32.32 -7.98
N ARG A 56 4.78 -32.94 -9.01
CA ARG A 56 4.89 -34.39 -9.09
C ARG A 56 5.90 -34.88 -8.05
N ALA A 57 5.51 -35.89 -7.28
CA ALA A 57 6.41 -36.55 -6.34
C ALA A 57 7.51 -37.30 -7.12
N GLY A 58 8.74 -37.24 -6.59
CA GLY A 58 9.86 -38.02 -7.10
C GLY A 58 9.68 -39.53 -6.83
N SER A 59 10.45 -40.33 -7.54
CA SER A 59 10.39 -41.79 -7.51
C SER A 59 11.26 -42.42 -6.42
N ALA A 60 12.28 -41.69 -5.93
CA ALA A 60 13.24 -42.21 -4.96
C ALA A 60 12.82 -42.00 -3.50
N GLY A 61 11.69 -41.32 -3.26
CA GLY A 61 11.20 -41.03 -1.92
C GLY A 61 12.22 -40.22 -1.10
N ARG A 62 12.54 -40.70 0.10
CA ARG A 62 13.51 -40.06 1.01
C ARG A 62 14.95 -40.58 0.85
N HIS A 63 15.17 -41.61 0.03
CA HIS A 63 16.42 -42.36 -0.04
C HIS A 63 17.19 -42.14 -1.34
N PHE A 64 17.03 -40.97 -1.97
CA PHE A 64 17.75 -40.66 -3.23
C PHE A 64 19.27 -40.75 -3.07
N PHE A 65 19.79 -40.21 -1.95
CA PHE A 65 21.20 -40.29 -1.58
C PHE A 65 21.42 -41.52 -0.70
N GLY A 66 22.32 -42.43 -1.09
CA GLY A 66 22.55 -43.66 -0.32
C GLY A 66 23.20 -43.47 1.05
N GLY A 67 23.67 -42.25 1.37
CA GLY A 67 24.40 -41.94 2.60
C GLY A 67 23.57 -41.33 3.74
N PHE A 68 22.37 -40.83 3.47
CA PHE A 68 21.51 -40.15 4.45
C PHE A 68 20.06 -40.11 3.95
N GLU A 69 19.11 -39.94 4.87
CA GLU A 69 17.70 -39.79 4.53
C GLU A 69 17.28 -38.33 4.52
N LEU A 70 16.44 -37.97 3.54
CA LEU A 70 15.83 -36.65 3.45
C LEU A 70 14.67 -36.53 4.44
N GLU A 71 14.46 -35.32 4.97
CA GLU A 71 13.31 -35.02 5.85
C GLU A 71 11.96 -35.22 5.11
N TYR A 72 11.91 -34.81 3.83
CA TYR A 72 10.76 -34.96 2.96
C TYR A 72 11.16 -35.65 1.64
N PRO A 73 10.24 -36.40 1.00
CA PRO A 73 10.46 -36.89 -0.35
C PRO A 73 10.72 -35.74 -1.33
N GLY A 74 11.64 -35.93 -2.26
CA GLY A 74 11.90 -34.97 -3.33
C GLY A 74 10.74 -34.87 -4.31
N TYR A 75 10.61 -33.71 -4.95
CA TYR A 75 9.83 -33.59 -6.18
C TYR A 75 10.61 -34.10 -7.39
N SER A 76 9.92 -34.48 -8.48
CA SER A 76 10.58 -35.01 -9.69
C SER A 76 11.62 -34.04 -10.26
N HIS A 77 11.36 -32.73 -10.26
CA HIS A 77 12.34 -31.71 -10.67
C HIS A 77 13.54 -31.62 -9.73
N GLN A 78 13.35 -31.84 -8.43
CA GLN A 78 14.46 -31.88 -7.46
C GLN A 78 15.32 -33.11 -7.70
N GLU A 79 14.72 -34.29 -7.88
CA GLU A 79 15.44 -35.52 -8.22
C GLU A 79 16.18 -35.40 -9.55
N ALA A 80 15.59 -34.75 -10.55
CA ALA A 80 16.26 -34.48 -11.83
C ALA A 80 17.48 -33.57 -11.65
N ALA A 81 17.38 -32.53 -10.82
CA ALA A 81 18.52 -31.68 -10.48
C ALA A 81 19.58 -32.45 -9.70
N TRP A 82 19.20 -33.29 -8.73
CA TRP A 82 20.13 -34.12 -7.96
C TRP A 82 20.85 -35.13 -8.82
N GLN A 83 20.15 -35.76 -9.77
CA GLN A 83 20.73 -36.71 -10.71
C GLN A 83 21.84 -36.06 -11.53
N ARG A 84 21.64 -34.81 -11.96
CA ARG A 84 22.62 -34.06 -12.74
C ARG A 84 23.73 -33.44 -11.90
N LEU A 85 23.45 -32.98 -10.69
CA LEU A 85 24.43 -32.27 -9.86
C LEU A 85 25.28 -33.20 -8.98
N SER A 86 24.86 -34.44 -8.73
CA SER A 86 25.58 -35.36 -7.85
C SER A 86 26.88 -35.88 -8.48
N THR A 87 28.02 -35.67 -7.83
CA THR A 87 29.32 -36.17 -8.34
C THR A 87 29.43 -37.69 -8.36
N THR A 88 28.50 -38.42 -7.74
CA THR A 88 28.45 -39.89 -7.82
C THR A 88 27.72 -40.41 -9.07
N ARG A 89 27.09 -39.51 -9.84
CA ARG A 89 26.19 -39.86 -10.96
C ARG A 89 26.51 -39.11 -12.26
N GLY A 90 27.79 -38.77 -12.48
CA GLY A 90 28.23 -38.07 -13.70
C GLY A 90 27.82 -36.60 -13.72
N ALA A 91 28.25 -35.86 -12.70
CA ALA A 91 27.78 -34.50 -12.48
C ALA A 91 28.03 -33.55 -13.66
N ALA A 92 27.04 -32.71 -13.95
CA ALA A 92 27.05 -31.74 -15.03
C ALA A 92 26.36 -30.43 -14.61
N SER A 93 26.80 -29.32 -15.20
CA SER A 93 26.21 -28.00 -14.99
C SER A 93 24.71 -27.99 -15.29
N THR A 94 23.93 -27.30 -14.45
CA THR A 94 22.46 -27.41 -14.42
C THR A 94 21.81 -26.06 -14.08
N LEU A 95 20.75 -25.71 -14.79
CA LEU A 95 19.92 -24.53 -14.55
C LEU A 95 18.57 -24.98 -14.01
N VAL A 96 18.18 -24.47 -12.85
CA VAL A 96 16.91 -24.77 -12.18
C VAL A 96 15.96 -23.60 -12.42
N ALA A 97 15.05 -23.75 -13.38
CA ALA A 97 14.10 -22.73 -13.81
C ALA A 97 12.69 -23.08 -13.30
N THR A 98 12.45 -22.87 -12.00
CA THR A 98 11.19 -23.23 -11.32
C THR A 98 10.54 -22.03 -10.61
N GLY A 99 9.30 -22.18 -10.14
CA GLY A 99 8.56 -21.10 -9.48
C GLY A 99 9.07 -20.79 -8.07
N THR A 100 8.56 -19.72 -7.46
CA THR A 100 8.77 -19.49 -6.02
C THR A 100 8.07 -20.60 -5.21
N GLY A 101 8.71 -21.06 -4.13
CA GLY A 101 8.15 -22.13 -3.28
C GLY A 101 8.27 -23.56 -3.84
N SER A 102 8.96 -23.78 -4.95
CA SER A 102 9.23 -25.11 -5.55
C SER A 102 10.37 -25.90 -4.88
N GLY A 103 11.06 -25.28 -3.91
CA GLY A 103 12.28 -25.82 -3.29
C GLY A 103 13.51 -25.75 -4.20
N LYS A 104 13.81 -24.57 -4.75
CA LYS A 104 15.01 -24.30 -5.59
C LYS A 104 16.31 -24.56 -4.86
N THR A 105 16.39 -24.14 -3.59
CA THR A 105 17.57 -24.32 -2.76
C THR A 105 17.90 -25.80 -2.62
N GLU A 106 16.88 -26.62 -2.36
CA GLU A 106 17.00 -28.07 -2.20
C GLU A 106 17.58 -28.76 -3.45
N CYS A 107 17.37 -28.21 -4.66
CA CYS A 107 17.90 -28.76 -5.90
C CYS A 107 19.45 -28.82 -5.92
N PHE A 108 20.14 -27.83 -5.33
CA PHE A 108 21.62 -27.82 -5.29
C PHE A 108 22.18 -28.10 -3.88
N LEU A 109 21.42 -27.84 -2.82
CA LEU A 109 21.86 -27.98 -1.43
C LEU A 109 22.35 -29.41 -1.11
N TYR A 110 21.52 -30.42 -1.36
CA TYR A 110 21.86 -31.81 -1.01
C TYR A 110 23.03 -32.38 -1.83
N PRO A 111 23.12 -32.18 -3.17
CA PRO A 111 24.30 -32.58 -3.93
C PRO A 111 25.60 -31.96 -3.43
N VAL A 112 25.58 -30.66 -3.06
CA VAL A 112 26.74 -29.95 -2.53
C VAL A 112 27.15 -30.50 -1.16
N LEU A 113 26.20 -30.69 -0.24
CA LEU A 113 26.48 -31.25 1.09
C LEU A 113 27.01 -32.68 1.01
N ASP A 114 26.42 -33.54 0.16
CA ASP A 114 26.91 -34.91 -0.04
C ASP A 114 28.35 -34.94 -0.56
N HIS A 115 28.68 -34.06 -1.52
CA HIS A 115 30.05 -33.95 -2.03
C HIS A 115 31.02 -33.47 -0.96
N CYS A 116 30.68 -32.43 -0.20
CA CYS A 116 31.53 -31.91 0.87
C CYS A 116 31.76 -32.96 1.97
N ALA A 117 30.73 -33.72 2.35
CA ALA A 117 30.86 -34.82 3.31
C ALA A 117 31.85 -35.89 2.85
N ARG A 118 31.83 -36.24 1.55
CA ARG A 118 32.78 -37.21 0.98
C ARG A 118 34.20 -36.64 0.89
N ALA A 119 34.34 -35.41 0.42
CA ALA A 119 35.64 -34.73 0.34
C ALA A 119 36.32 -34.60 1.71
N LEU A 120 35.55 -34.44 2.78
CA LEU A 120 36.06 -34.45 4.16
C LEU A 120 36.60 -35.83 4.58
N LEU A 121 35.92 -36.92 4.19
CA LEU A 121 36.43 -38.28 4.43
C LEU A 121 37.74 -38.53 3.68
N ASP A 122 37.91 -37.92 2.50
CA ASP A 122 39.13 -37.96 1.70
C ASP A 122 40.20 -36.94 2.17
N ALA A 123 39.97 -36.27 3.30
CA ALA A 123 40.85 -35.26 3.90
C ALA A 123 41.23 -34.10 2.95
N GLN A 124 40.39 -33.77 1.97
CA GLN A 124 40.60 -32.64 1.09
C GLN A 124 40.41 -31.32 1.87
N ALA A 125 41.41 -30.44 1.85
CA ALA A 125 41.34 -29.11 2.47
C ALA A 125 40.86 -28.04 1.48
N GLY A 126 40.46 -26.86 1.97
CA GLY A 126 40.05 -25.72 1.15
C GLY A 126 38.55 -25.68 0.83
N ILE A 127 38.14 -24.72 -0.02
CA ILE A 127 36.74 -24.46 -0.37
C ILE A 127 36.30 -25.36 -1.53
N LYS A 128 35.28 -26.21 -1.31
CA LYS A 128 34.74 -27.15 -2.32
C LYS A 128 33.56 -26.57 -3.08
N ALA A 129 32.80 -25.68 -2.45
CA ALA A 129 31.64 -25.05 -3.06
C ALA A 129 31.58 -23.54 -2.77
N LEU A 130 31.30 -22.77 -3.81
CA LEU A 130 31.05 -21.34 -3.73
C LEU A 130 29.60 -21.05 -4.10
N ILE A 131 28.87 -20.37 -3.22
CA ILE A 131 27.47 -19.99 -3.45
C ILE A 131 27.36 -18.48 -3.44
N ILE A 132 26.93 -17.93 -4.57
CA ILE A 132 26.85 -16.50 -4.83
C ILE A 132 25.39 -16.10 -4.79
N TYR A 133 25.07 -15.21 -3.86
CA TYR A 133 23.77 -14.58 -3.74
C TYR A 133 23.82 -13.13 -4.23
N PRO A 134 22.72 -12.60 -4.80
CA PRO A 134 22.65 -11.20 -5.24
C PRO A 134 22.66 -10.21 -4.07
N MET A 135 22.21 -10.63 -2.88
CA MET A 135 22.01 -9.74 -1.73
C MET A 135 22.44 -10.37 -0.40
N ASN A 136 22.94 -9.52 0.52
CA ASN A 136 23.37 -9.94 1.87
C ASN A 136 22.24 -10.55 2.70
N ALA A 137 21.02 -10.02 2.58
CA ALA A 137 19.87 -10.50 3.32
C ALA A 137 19.52 -11.95 2.92
N LEU A 138 19.45 -12.21 1.61
CA LEU A 138 19.24 -13.55 1.07
C LEU A 138 20.35 -14.51 1.49
N ALA A 139 21.63 -14.09 1.37
CA ALA A 139 22.76 -14.90 1.80
C ALA A 139 22.69 -15.29 3.29
N THR A 140 22.24 -14.37 4.15
CA THR A 140 22.10 -14.61 5.59
C THR A 140 20.97 -15.58 5.89
N ASP A 141 19.84 -15.45 5.18
CA ASP A 141 18.68 -16.34 5.34
C ASP A 141 19.01 -17.76 4.87
N GLN A 142 19.64 -17.90 3.71
CA GLN A 142 20.07 -19.20 3.17
C GLN A 142 21.16 -19.83 4.03
N ALA A 143 22.06 -19.05 4.64
CA ALA A 143 23.05 -19.56 5.58
C ALA A 143 22.40 -20.29 6.78
N ARG A 144 21.28 -19.78 7.30
CA ARG A 144 20.53 -20.46 8.36
C ARG A 144 20.03 -21.83 7.89
N ARG A 145 19.50 -21.92 6.67
CA ARG A 145 19.04 -23.18 6.07
C ARG A 145 20.15 -24.23 5.97
N PHE A 146 21.35 -23.83 5.57
CA PHE A 146 22.52 -24.72 5.58
C PHE A 146 22.82 -25.23 7.00
N ALA A 147 22.83 -24.35 8.00
CA ALA A 147 23.10 -24.72 9.38
C ALA A 147 22.06 -25.72 9.93
N GLU A 148 20.77 -25.50 9.65
CA GLU A 148 19.68 -26.37 10.09
C GLU A 148 19.81 -27.79 9.51
N VAL A 149 20.00 -27.91 8.19
CA VAL A 149 20.13 -29.22 7.52
C VAL A 149 21.38 -29.97 8.00
N ILE A 150 22.50 -29.26 8.19
CA ILE A 150 23.74 -29.84 8.73
C ILE A 150 23.54 -30.32 10.17
N ALA A 151 22.85 -29.55 11.01
CA ALA A 151 22.62 -29.91 12.41
C ALA A 151 21.69 -31.13 12.56
N GLN A 152 20.70 -31.26 11.67
CA GLN A 152 19.73 -32.37 11.69
C GLN A 152 20.29 -33.67 11.08
N THR A 153 21.25 -33.58 10.16
CA THR A 153 21.78 -34.75 9.44
C THR A 153 23.15 -35.13 9.96
N SER A 154 23.24 -36.27 10.67
CA SER A 154 24.48 -36.74 11.32
C SER A 154 25.69 -36.81 10.38
N ARG A 155 25.49 -37.21 9.11
CA ARG A 155 26.54 -37.30 8.07
C ARG A 155 27.22 -35.96 7.77
N PHE A 156 26.56 -34.84 8.03
CA PHE A 156 27.04 -33.50 7.65
C PHE A 156 27.72 -32.74 8.79
N ARG A 157 27.75 -33.30 10.00
CA ARG A 157 28.12 -32.59 11.23
C ARG A 157 29.48 -31.87 11.18
N ASP A 158 30.44 -32.41 10.44
CA ASP A 158 31.81 -31.87 10.35
C ASP A 158 31.99 -30.86 9.19
N ILE A 159 30.96 -30.64 8.37
CA ILE A 159 31.01 -29.66 7.27
C ILE A 159 31.08 -28.24 7.83
N ARG A 160 32.06 -27.47 7.36
CA ARG A 160 32.22 -26.06 7.70
C ARG A 160 31.59 -25.17 6.64
N VAL A 161 30.64 -24.34 7.05
CA VAL A 161 30.02 -23.32 6.19
C VAL A 161 30.40 -21.93 6.68
N GLY A 162 30.84 -21.06 5.76
CA GLY A 162 31.21 -19.69 6.04
C GLY A 162 30.35 -18.70 5.25
N LEU A 163 29.88 -17.64 5.91
CA LEU A 163 29.20 -16.51 5.27
C LEU A 163 30.10 -15.27 5.28
N PHE A 164 30.53 -14.85 4.09
CA PHE A 164 31.44 -13.70 3.91
C PHE A 164 30.74 -12.57 3.16
N VAL A 165 29.95 -11.76 3.88
CA VAL A 165 29.24 -10.60 3.33
C VAL A 165 29.68 -9.27 3.94
N GLY A 166 29.32 -8.16 3.28
CA GLY A 166 29.62 -6.80 3.75
C GLY A 166 28.75 -6.39 4.96
N GLY A 167 29.33 -5.67 5.92
CA GLY A 167 28.69 -5.25 7.19
C GLY A 167 29.59 -5.49 8.41
N ARG A 168 29.28 -4.87 9.56
CA ARG A 168 29.91 -5.20 10.85
C ARG A 168 29.28 -6.49 11.39
N SER A 169 30.11 -7.48 11.72
CA SER A 169 29.67 -8.68 12.42
C SER A 169 29.64 -8.38 13.92
N GLY A 170 28.48 -8.51 14.58
CA GLY A 170 28.34 -8.37 16.04
C GLY A 170 28.45 -6.94 16.61
N LYS A 171 28.02 -6.77 17.89
CA LYS A 171 28.12 -5.50 18.64
C LYS A 171 29.57 -5.04 18.85
N ASP A 172 30.51 -5.98 18.88
CA ASP A 172 31.94 -5.74 19.14
C ASP A 172 32.80 -5.81 17.85
N GLY A 173 32.17 -5.96 16.67
CA GLY A 173 32.88 -6.09 15.40
C GLY A 173 33.45 -7.48 15.10
N ARG A 174 33.21 -8.48 15.97
CA ARG A 174 33.57 -9.90 15.76
C ARG A 174 32.36 -10.73 15.33
N GLY A 175 32.57 -11.65 14.40
CA GLY A 175 31.54 -12.56 13.93
C GLY A 175 31.43 -13.83 14.77
N GLN A 176 30.50 -14.70 14.38
CA GLN A 176 30.36 -16.03 14.94
C GLN A 176 31.53 -16.91 14.47
N MET A 177 32.31 -17.45 15.41
CA MET A 177 33.53 -18.21 15.12
C MET A 177 33.29 -19.70 14.84
N ALA A 178 32.14 -20.25 15.23
CA ALA A 178 31.80 -21.66 15.07
C ALA A 178 30.35 -21.82 14.62
N MET A 179 30.03 -22.88 13.91
CA MET A 179 28.64 -23.17 13.52
C MET A 179 27.77 -23.49 14.74
N THR A 180 26.51 -23.11 14.67
CA THR A 180 25.44 -23.49 15.60
C THR A 180 24.30 -24.12 14.81
N ALA A 181 23.28 -24.66 15.50
CA ALA A 181 22.11 -25.24 14.81
C ALA A 181 21.41 -24.26 13.84
N ASN A 182 21.52 -22.95 14.08
CA ASN A 182 20.81 -21.92 13.33
C ASN A 182 21.75 -20.86 12.72
N GLY A 183 23.06 -21.10 12.70
CA GLY A 183 24.04 -20.08 12.29
C GLY A 183 25.35 -20.68 11.78
N VAL A 184 25.95 -19.99 10.81
CA VAL A 184 27.23 -20.37 10.19
C VAL A 184 28.38 -19.49 10.65
N ILE A 185 29.61 -19.82 10.26
CA ILE A 185 30.80 -19.04 10.61
C ILE A 185 30.74 -17.70 9.87
N THR A 186 30.78 -16.59 10.61
CA THR A 186 30.75 -15.21 10.05
C THR A 186 31.95 -14.37 10.50
N ASP A 187 32.82 -14.94 11.34
CA ASP A 187 34.07 -14.31 11.76
C ASP A 187 35.13 -14.40 10.64
N ARG A 188 35.55 -13.24 10.12
CA ARG A 188 36.44 -13.18 8.94
C ARG A 188 37.83 -13.74 9.20
N GLU A 189 38.40 -13.50 10.38
CA GLU A 189 39.72 -14.05 10.71
C GLU A 189 39.67 -15.57 10.85
N THR A 190 38.61 -16.09 11.45
CA THR A 190 38.38 -17.53 11.54
C THR A 190 38.26 -18.16 10.15
N LEU A 191 37.51 -17.54 9.24
CA LEU A 191 37.36 -18.02 7.86
C LEU A 191 38.69 -18.00 7.09
N ARG A 192 39.51 -16.96 7.24
CA ARG A 192 40.83 -16.88 6.59
C ARG A 192 41.81 -17.94 7.08
N ARG A 193 41.92 -18.08 8.41
CA ARG A 193 42.84 -19.02 9.05
C ARG A 193 42.45 -20.46 8.75
N ASP A 194 41.15 -20.74 8.75
CA ASP A 194 40.63 -22.08 8.49
C ASP A 194 39.44 -22.03 7.51
N PRO A 195 39.74 -22.05 6.19
CA PRO A 195 38.75 -21.93 5.12
C PRO A 195 37.59 -22.91 5.28
N PRO A 196 36.34 -22.49 4.99
CA PRO A 196 35.19 -23.37 5.04
C PRO A 196 35.16 -24.34 3.84
N ASP A 197 34.41 -25.43 3.95
CA ASP A 197 34.11 -26.31 2.81
C ASP A 197 33.16 -25.63 1.83
N ILE A 198 32.21 -24.85 2.36
CA ILE A 198 31.21 -24.10 1.60
C ILE A 198 31.32 -22.61 1.95
N LEU A 199 31.58 -21.78 0.95
CA LEU A 199 31.63 -20.33 1.09
C LEU A 199 30.37 -19.69 0.49
N LEU A 200 29.59 -19.02 1.33
CA LEU A 200 28.43 -18.22 0.97
C LEU A 200 28.86 -16.75 0.87
N THR A 201 28.61 -16.09 -0.25
CA THR A 201 29.03 -14.70 -0.47
C THR A 201 28.12 -13.99 -1.47
N ASN A 202 28.43 -12.73 -1.78
CA ASN A 202 27.87 -12.02 -2.94
C ASN A 202 28.98 -11.68 -3.94
N TYR A 203 28.62 -11.33 -5.17
CA TYR A 203 29.61 -11.12 -6.24
C TYR A 203 30.62 -9.98 -5.93
N LYS A 204 30.18 -8.89 -5.27
CA LYS A 204 31.07 -7.78 -4.88
C LYS A 204 32.08 -8.22 -3.83
N MET A 205 31.65 -9.02 -2.87
CA MET A 205 32.52 -9.55 -1.83
C MET A 205 33.48 -10.59 -2.39
N LEU A 206 33.04 -11.44 -3.31
CA LEU A 206 33.93 -12.35 -4.02
C LEU A 206 35.04 -11.59 -4.76
N ASP A 207 34.73 -10.48 -5.43
CA ASP A 207 35.74 -9.63 -6.07
C ASP A 207 36.77 -9.10 -5.04
N TYR A 208 36.29 -8.62 -3.88
CA TYR A 208 37.18 -8.22 -2.78
C TYR A 208 38.05 -9.37 -2.24
N LEU A 209 37.53 -10.59 -2.20
CA LEU A 209 38.27 -11.77 -1.72
C LEU A 209 39.41 -12.17 -2.65
N LEU A 210 39.40 -11.73 -3.92
CA LEU A 210 40.48 -11.97 -4.87
C LEU A 210 41.55 -10.86 -4.84
N ILE A 211 41.14 -9.59 -4.71
CA ILE A 211 42.05 -8.43 -4.78
C ILE A 211 42.69 -8.01 -3.45
N ARG A 212 42.25 -8.54 -2.30
CA ARG A 212 42.77 -8.12 -0.98
C ARG A 212 43.86 -9.09 -0.49
N PRO A 213 45.09 -8.62 -0.21
CA PRO A 213 46.17 -9.46 0.30
C PRO A 213 45.81 -10.30 1.53
N LYS A 214 45.14 -9.70 2.52
CA LYS A 214 44.71 -10.40 3.75
C LYS A 214 43.70 -11.53 3.51
N ASP A 215 42.92 -11.45 2.43
CA ASP A 215 41.91 -12.46 2.10
C ASP A 215 42.50 -13.62 1.27
N ARG A 216 43.76 -13.51 0.83
CA ARG A 216 44.48 -14.56 0.10
C ARG A 216 44.48 -15.92 0.80
N GLN A 217 44.64 -15.91 2.13
CA GLN A 217 44.73 -17.13 2.95
C GLN A 217 43.52 -18.07 2.78
N LEU A 218 42.36 -17.52 2.39
CA LEU A 218 41.16 -18.31 2.09
C LEU A 218 41.39 -19.33 0.98
N TRP A 219 42.27 -19.02 0.04
CA TRP A 219 42.50 -19.79 -1.18
C TRP A 219 43.79 -20.62 -1.13
N ASP A 220 44.66 -20.41 -0.13
CA ASP A 220 45.98 -21.08 -0.06
C ASP A 220 45.85 -22.60 0.12
N LYS A 221 44.73 -23.09 0.68
CA LYS A 221 44.44 -24.53 0.84
C LYS A 221 43.73 -25.15 -0.38
N ASN A 222 43.40 -24.37 -1.42
CA ASN A 222 42.73 -24.87 -2.61
C ASN A 222 43.76 -25.36 -3.65
N ALA A 223 43.74 -26.65 -3.97
CA ALA A 223 44.37 -27.20 -5.16
C ALA A 223 43.50 -26.94 -6.41
N PRO A 224 44.05 -27.08 -7.64
CA PRO A 224 43.33 -26.85 -8.89
C PRO A 224 41.96 -27.56 -9.01
N ASP A 225 41.84 -28.73 -8.41
CA ASP A 225 40.68 -29.62 -8.43
C ASP A 225 39.84 -29.58 -7.14
N THR A 226 40.13 -28.67 -6.21
CA THR A 226 39.41 -28.58 -4.93
C THR A 226 38.04 -27.91 -5.07
N LEU A 227 37.96 -26.77 -5.76
CA LEU A 227 36.68 -26.08 -5.96
C LEU A 227 35.89 -26.84 -7.02
N ARG A 228 34.79 -27.48 -6.63
CA ARG A 228 33.99 -28.33 -7.50
C ARG A 228 32.67 -27.69 -7.93
N TYR A 229 32.06 -26.86 -7.07
CA TYR A 229 30.76 -26.23 -7.34
C TYR A 229 30.83 -24.70 -7.34
N VAL A 230 30.19 -24.09 -8.34
CA VAL A 230 29.85 -22.66 -8.34
C VAL A 230 28.34 -22.55 -8.54
N VAL A 231 27.64 -22.12 -7.49
CA VAL A 231 26.19 -21.90 -7.51
C VAL A 231 25.93 -20.40 -7.55
N VAL A 232 25.15 -19.95 -8.53
CA VAL A 232 24.60 -18.59 -8.57
C VAL A 232 23.10 -18.68 -8.34
N ASP A 233 22.66 -18.26 -7.17
CA ASP A 233 21.25 -18.24 -6.82
C ASP A 233 20.59 -16.98 -7.38
N GLU A 234 19.35 -17.09 -7.84
CA GLU A 234 18.57 -16.01 -8.48
C GLU A 234 19.32 -15.36 -9.65
N LEU A 235 19.86 -16.22 -10.53
CA LEU A 235 20.68 -15.88 -11.69
C LEU A 235 20.05 -14.76 -12.54
N HIS A 236 18.72 -14.73 -12.69
CA HIS A 236 18.01 -13.70 -13.47
C HIS A 236 18.17 -12.27 -12.92
N THR A 237 18.68 -12.09 -11.71
CA THR A 237 18.90 -10.73 -11.15
C THR A 237 20.19 -10.09 -11.61
N PHE A 238 21.10 -10.86 -12.21
CA PHE A 238 22.38 -10.38 -12.69
C PHE A 238 22.27 -9.88 -14.13
N ASP A 239 21.69 -8.69 -14.31
CA ASP A 239 21.49 -8.06 -15.63
C ASP A 239 22.55 -7.00 -15.95
N GLY A 240 22.72 -6.71 -17.24
CA GLY A 240 23.55 -5.65 -17.77
C GLY A 240 24.98 -5.67 -17.24
N ALA A 241 25.40 -4.55 -16.63
CA ALA A 241 26.76 -4.40 -16.11
C ALA A 241 27.06 -5.35 -14.93
N GLN A 242 26.08 -5.65 -14.07
CA GLN A 242 26.29 -6.53 -12.91
C GLN A 242 26.48 -7.98 -13.33
N GLY A 243 25.68 -8.45 -14.29
CA GLY A 243 25.88 -9.78 -14.87
C GLY A 243 27.20 -9.90 -15.63
N THR A 244 27.60 -8.83 -16.33
CA THR A 244 28.91 -8.78 -17.00
C THR A 244 30.06 -8.83 -15.98
N ASP A 245 29.94 -8.14 -14.84
CA ASP A 245 30.93 -8.22 -13.75
C ASP A 245 31.04 -9.62 -13.18
N LEU A 246 29.89 -10.26 -12.86
CA LEU A 246 29.87 -11.63 -12.36
C LEU A 246 30.53 -12.58 -13.36
N ALA A 247 30.22 -12.45 -14.64
CA ALA A 247 30.74 -13.30 -15.69
C ALA A 247 32.27 -13.26 -15.80
N LEU A 248 32.84 -12.06 -15.76
CA LEU A 248 34.29 -11.86 -15.81
C LEU A 248 34.96 -12.23 -14.49
N LEU A 249 34.30 -12.00 -13.36
CA LEU A 249 34.78 -12.41 -12.04
C LEU A 249 34.89 -13.93 -11.91
N LEU A 250 33.92 -14.71 -12.41
CA LEU A 250 33.98 -16.17 -12.40
C LEU A 250 35.14 -16.71 -13.26
N ARG A 251 35.41 -16.07 -14.41
CA ARG A 251 36.58 -16.40 -15.25
C ARG A 251 37.90 -16.08 -14.53
N ARG A 252 37.98 -14.91 -13.87
CA ARG A 252 39.14 -14.53 -13.02
C ARG A 252 39.37 -15.52 -11.88
N LEU A 253 38.31 -15.94 -11.20
CA LEU A 253 38.37 -16.96 -10.14
C LEU A 253 38.93 -18.30 -10.65
N ARG A 254 38.45 -18.77 -11.81
CA ARG A 254 38.97 -20.00 -12.45
C ARG A 254 40.46 -19.91 -12.75
N ALA A 255 40.90 -18.79 -13.34
CA ALA A 255 42.30 -18.55 -13.64
C ALA A 255 43.15 -18.47 -12.36
N ARG A 256 42.63 -17.81 -11.31
CA ARG A 256 43.28 -17.70 -10.01
C ARG A 256 43.55 -19.06 -9.38
N LEU A 257 42.55 -19.94 -9.39
CA LEU A 257 42.65 -21.28 -8.81
C LEU A 257 43.31 -22.29 -9.74
N ARG A 258 43.64 -21.88 -10.97
CA ARG A 258 44.18 -22.76 -12.04
C ARG A 258 43.28 -23.98 -12.28
N SER A 259 41.97 -23.80 -12.11
CA SER A 259 41.03 -24.90 -12.22
C SER A 259 41.00 -25.47 -13.64
N PRO A 260 41.04 -26.80 -13.81
CA PRO A 260 40.99 -27.41 -15.13
C PRO A 260 39.73 -27.03 -15.90
N GLU A 261 39.82 -27.06 -17.22
CA GLU A 261 38.66 -26.94 -18.10
C GLU A 261 37.67 -28.07 -17.81
N GLU A 262 36.37 -27.77 -17.83
CA GLU A 262 35.27 -28.70 -17.50
C GLU A 262 35.24 -29.28 -16.06
N HIS A 263 36.14 -28.87 -15.17
CA HIS A 263 36.12 -29.35 -13.78
C HIS A 263 34.94 -28.79 -12.96
N LEU A 264 34.57 -27.53 -13.17
CA LEU A 264 33.54 -26.88 -12.35
C LEU A 264 32.13 -27.32 -12.76
N ILE A 265 31.32 -27.66 -11.74
CA ILE A 265 29.88 -27.85 -11.89
C ILE A 265 29.20 -26.52 -11.55
N CYS A 266 28.64 -25.89 -12.58
CA CYS A 266 27.95 -24.62 -12.45
C CYS A 266 26.45 -24.85 -12.27
N ALA A 267 25.86 -24.29 -11.21
CA ALA A 267 24.43 -24.34 -10.98
C ALA A 267 23.84 -22.92 -10.94
N GLY A 268 22.79 -22.69 -11.72
CA GLY A 268 22.05 -21.43 -11.70
C GLY A 268 20.61 -21.68 -11.30
N THR A 269 20.07 -20.95 -10.33
CA THR A 269 18.61 -20.95 -10.09
C THR A 269 18.00 -19.70 -10.72
N SER A 270 16.83 -19.82 -11.32
CA SER A 270 16.13 -18.70 -11.96
C SER A 270 14.63 -18.83 -11.76
N ALA A 271 13.88 -17.74 -11.92
CA ALA A 271 12.43 -17.81 -12.08
C ALA A 271 12.04 -18.69 -13.28
N THR A 272 10.80 -19.21 -13.27
CA THR A 272 10.26 -20.04 -14.36
C THR A 272 10.42 -19.35 -15.70
N LEU A 273 11.02 -20.05 -16.65
CA LEU A 273 10.71 -19.86 -18.07
C LEU A 273 9.29 -20.41 -18.29
N GLY A 274 8.46 -19.74 -19.09
CA GLY A 274 7.13 -20.27 -19.42
C GLY A 274 7.25 -21.70 -19.98
N GLY A 275 6.28 -22.57 -19.69
CA GLY A 275 6.34 -24.01 -20.01
C GLY A 275 6.51 -24.37 -21.49
N ASN A 276 6.37 -23.40 -22.41
CA ASN A 276 6.58 -23.55 -23.86
C ASN A 276 7.77 -22.73 -24.40
N ALA A 277 8.52 -22.05 -23.53
CA ALA A 277 9.57 -21.14 -23.96
C ALA A 277 10.82 -21.90 -24.43
N ASP A 278 11.41 -21.44 -25.53
CA ASP A 278 12.73 -21.88 -25.95
C ASP A 278 13.73 -21.64 -24.81
N SER A 279 14.42 -22.69 -24.38
CA SER A 279 15.44 -22.59 -23.33
C SER A 279 16.75 -22.00 -23.85
N ALA A 280 16.94 -21.90 -25.17
CA ALA A 280 18.18 -21.44 -25.78
C ALA A 280 18.63 -20.06 -25.28
N PRO A 281 17.75 -19.03 -25.14
CA PRO A 281 18.14 -17.74 -24.59
C PRO A 281 18.68 -17.83 -23.15
N LEU A 282 18.04 -18.63 -22.27
CA LEU A 282 18.52 -18.83 -20.89
C LEU A 282 19.85 -19.59 -20.87
N ARG A 283 20.00 -20.61 -21.72
CA ARG A 283 21.24 -21.40 -21.82
C ARG A 283 22.39 -20.55 -22.34
N GLU A 284 22.15 -19.67 -23.32
CA GLU A 284 23.15 -18.74 -23.83
C GLU A 284 23.53 -17.71 -22.76
N TYR A 285 22.55 -17.13 -22.07
CA TYR A 285 22.82 -16.23 -20.95
C TYR A 285 23.67 -16.90 -19.86
N ALA A 286 23.33 -18.13 -19.46
CA ALA A 286 24.11 -18.90 -18.50
C ALA A 286 25.51 -19.25 -19.02
N ARG A 287 25.65 -19.61 -20.30
CA ARG A 287 26.96 -19.84 -20.95
C ARG A 287 27.83 -18.60 -20.84
N GLN A 288 27.28 -17.43 -21.14
CA GLN A 288 28.00 -16.17 -21.03
C GLN A 288 28.41 -15.85 -19.59
N VAL A 289 27.54 -16.10 -18.60
CA VAL A 289 27.84 -15.89 -17.16
C VAL A 289 28.91 -16.87 -16.65
N PHE A 290 28.69 -18.17 -16.77
CA PHE A 290 29.58 -19.17 -16.18
C PHE A 290 30.82 -19.49 -17.03
N GLY A 291 30.79 -19.18 -18.33
CA GLY A 291 31.86 -19.53 -19.26
C GLY A 291 31.99 -21.03 -19.49
N VAL A 292 30.87 -21.77 -19.47
CA VAL A 292 30.76 -23.21 -19.76
C VAL A 292 29.47 -23.48 -20.53
N ASP A 293 29.43 -24.59 -21.27
CA ASP A 293 28.26 -24.93 -22.08
C ASP A 293 27.09 -25.50 -21.26
N PHE A 294 25.88 -25.14 -21.69
CA PHE A 294 24.61 -25.62 -21.13
C PHE A 294 23.80 -26.30 -22.25
N PRO A 295 23.91 -27.63 -22.44
CA PRO A 295 23.11 -28.36 -23.42
C PRO A 295 21.62 -28.34 -23.04
N PRO A 296 20.68 -28.66 -23.95
CA PRO A 296 19.24 -28.63 -23.64
C PRO A 296 18.83 -29.38 -22.37
N ALA A 297 19.44 -30.54 -22.12
CA ALA A 297 19.19 -31.35 -20.91
C ALA A 297 19.66 -30.71 -19.59
N SER A 298 20.37 -29.57 -19.64
CA SER A 298 20.84 -28.84 -18.46
C SER A 298 19.76 -28.02 -17.78
N VAL A 299 18.64 -27.75 -18.45
CA VAL A 299 17.54 -26.97 -17.87
C VAL A 299 16.55 -27.92 -17.20
N VAL A 300 16.38 -27.75 -15.90
CA VAL A 300 15.40 -28.46 -15.09
C VAL A 300 14.28 -27.47 -14.77
N THR A 301 13.11 -27.70 -15.33
CA THR A 301 11.88 -26.94 -15.08
C THR A 301 11.04 -27.61 -14.01
N GLU A 302 10.02 -26.91 -13.52
CA GLU A 302 9.07 -27.52 -12.59
C GLU A 302 8.18 -28.54 -13.30
N ASP A 303 7.87 -29.64 -12.61
CA ASP A 303 6.98 -30.69 -13.10
C ASP A 303 5.78 -30.79 -12.15
N ARG A 304 4.63 -30.38 -12.67
CA ARG A 304 3.34 -30.43 -11.99
C ARG A 304 2.51 -31.56 -12.59
N LYS A 305 1.63 -32.13 -11.77
CA LYS A 305 0.63 -33.07 -12.28
C LYS A 305 -0.22 -32.38 -13.35
N SER A 306 -0.54 -33.10 -14.43
CA SER A 306 -1.59 -32.67 -15.34
C SER A 306 -2.96 -32.75 -14.66
N GLU A 307 -3.98 -32.14 -15.26
CA GLU A 307 -5.35 -32.27 -14.77
C GLU A 307 -5.83 -33.73 -14.76
N SER A 308 -5.44 -34.55 -15.74
CA SER A 308 -5.81 -35.96 -15.81
C SER A 308 -5.15 -36.78 -14.69
N GLU A 309 -3.86 -36.56 -14.46
CA GLU A 309 -3.10 -37.23 -13.39
C GLU A 309 -3.50 -36.75 -12.00
N PHE A 310 -3.98 -35.52 -11.86
CA PHE A 310 -4.46 -35.01 -10.59
C PHE A 310 -5.84 -35.57 -10.23
N LEU A 311 -6.69 -35.78 -11.25
CA LEU A 311 -8.04 -36.31 -11.10
C LEU A 311 -8.09 -37.84 -11.09
N ASP A 312 -7.00 -38.54 -11.41
CA ASP A 312 -6.86 -40.01 -11.35
C ASP A 312 -7.96 -40.77 -12.14
N ASP A 313 -8.45 -40.21 -13.27
CA ASP A 313 -9.57 -40.74 -14.08
C ASP A 313 -10.85 -41.05 -13.27
N VAL A 314 -11.06 -40.35 -12.15
CA VAL A 314 -12.18 -40.62 -11.25
C VAL A 314 -13.51 -40.22 -11.92
N ALA A 315 -14.50 -41.11 -11.82
CA ALA A 315 -15.86 -40.85 -12.30
C ALA A 315 -16.51 -39.70 -11.52
N ILE A 316 -17.29 -38.88 -12.22
CA ILE A 316 -18.08 -37.83 -11.58
C ILE A 316 -19.16 -38.49 -10.72
N GLU A 317 -19.12 -38.23 -9.41
CA GLU A 317 -20.07 -38.75 -8.41
C GLU A 317 -21.00 -37.64 -7.88
N HIS A 318 -20.60 -36.37 -8.03
CA HIS A 318 -21.33 -35.24 -7.45
C HIS A 318 -21.62 -34.15 -8.49
N VAL A 319 -22.85 -33.63 -8.43
CA VAL A 319 -23.36 -32.53 -9.25
C VAL A 319 -24.17 -31.57 -8.39
N LEU A 320 -24.26 -30.31 -8.82
CA LEU A 320 -25.11 -29.33 -8.16
C LEU A 320 -26.58 -29.58 -8.52
N TYR A 321 -27.45 -29.76 -7.52
CA TYR A 321 -28.88 -30.01 -7.72
C TYR A 321 -29.71 -28.73 -7.58
N PRO A 322 -30.85 -28.60 -8.30
CA PRO A 322 -31.75 -27.45 -8.16
C PRO A 322 -32.29 -27.29 -6.73
N ARG A 323 -32.37 -26.04 -6.26
CA ARG A 323 -33.00 -25.64 -5.00
C ARG A 323 -33.66 -24.27 -5.14
N ASP A 324 -34.73 -24.03 -4.38
CA ASP A 324 -35.45 -22.75 -4.43
C ASP A 324 -34.75 -21.64 -3.60
N ASP A 325 -33.90 -22.03 -2.64
CA ASP A 325 -33.22 -21.15 -1.68
C ASP A 325 -31.81 -20.70 -2.13
N PHE A 326 -31.41 -20.97 -3.38
CA PHE A 326 -30.06 -20.67 -3.89
C PHE A 326 -29.58 -19.26 -3.57
N ALA A 327 -30.41 -18.25 -3.86
CA ALA A 327 -30.04 -16.85 -3.67
C ALA A 327 -29.71 -16.51 -2.21
N ALA A 328 -30.43 -17.12 -1.26
CA ALA A 328 -30.26 -16.91 0.17
C ALA A 328 -29.05 -17.67 0.71
N VAL A 329 -28.88 -18.94 0.33
CA VAL A 329 -27.74 -19.77 0.79
C VAL A 329 -26.41 -19.26 0.24
N LEU A 330 -26.38 -18.83 -1.02
CA LEU A 330 -25.18 -18.30 -1.68
C LEU A 330 -24.82 -16.87 -1.27
N ASP A 331 -25.69 -16.18 -0.52
CA ASP A 331 -25.33 -14.89 0.06
C ASP A 331 -24.29 -15.09 1.17
N ALA A 332 -23.15 -14.42 1.07
CA ALA A 332 -22.09 -14.54 2.06
C ALA A 332 -22.34 -13.65 3.28
N SER A 333 -23.14 -12.59 3.13
CA SER A 333 -23.39 -11.61 4.18
C SER A 333 -23.85 -12.21 5.52
N PRO A 334 -24.74 -13.22 5.57
CA PRO A 334 -25.17 -13.87 6.81
C PRO A 334 -24.06 -14.61 7.58
N TYR A 335 -22.97 -15.03 6.93
CA TYR A 335 -21.94 -15.83 7.57
C TYR A 335 -20.87 -14.95 8.21
N SER A 336 -20.79 -14.99 9.53
CA SER A 336 -19.82 -14.20 10.32
C SER A 336 -18.44 -14.83 10.43
N THR A 337 -18.28 -16.09 9.99
CA THR A 337 -17.01 -16.83 10.05
C THR A 337 -16.78 -17.63 8.75
N PRO A 338 -15.52 -17.89 8.38
CA PRO A 338 -15.19 -18.79 7.27
C PRO A 338 -15.83 -20.18 7.42
N GLU A 339 -15.83 -20.72 8.63
CA GLU A 339 -16.37 -22.04 8.95
C GLU A 339 -17.88 -22.12 8.68
N ALA A 340 -18.63 -21.07 9.02
CA ALA A 340 -20.07 -21.01 8.78
C ALA A 340 -20.39 -21.02 7.27
N ALA A 341 -19.64 -20.24 6.48
CA ALA A 341 -19.78 -20.23 5.02
C ALA A 341 -19.42 -21.58 4.40
N VAL A 342 -18.31 -22.20 4.83
CA VAL A 342 -17.88 -23.53 4.37
C VAL A 342 -18.91 -24.60 4.71
N SER A 343 -19.45 -24.59 5.92
CA SER A 343 -20.47 -25.55 6.35
C SER A 343 -21.73 -25.44 5.49
N ALA A 344 -22.24 -24.22 5.27
CA ALA A 344 -23.45 -24.00 4.48
C ALA A 344 -23.26 -24.38 3.00
N TRP A 345 -22.12 -24.02 2.42
CA TRP A 345 -21.85 -24.31 1.00
C TRP A 345 -21.39 -25.74 0.75
N PHE A 346 -20.82 -26.44 1.73
CA PHE A 346 -20.57 -27.87 1.61
C PHE A 346 -21.87 -28.64 1.35
N GLU A 347 -22.91 -28.40 2.16
CA GLU A 347 -24.21 -29.07 2.00
C GLU A 347 -24.92 -28.68 0.69
N LEU A 348 -24.61 -27.51 0.15
CA LEU A 348 -25.10 -27.06 -1.16
C LEU A 348 -24.50 -27.89 -2.31
N PHE A 349 -23.18 -28.12 -2.28
CA PHE A 349 -22.46 -28.82 -3.35
C PHE A 349 -22.50 -30.35 -3.22
N PHE A 350 -22.76 -30.86 -2.01
CA PHE A 350 -22.79 -32.31 -1.74
C PHE A 350 -24.10 -32.71 -1.05
N PRO A 351 -25.25 -32.66 -1.77
CA PRO A 351 -26.54 -32.99 -1.17
C PRO A 351 -26.58 -34.43 -0.69
N GLY A 352 -27.20 -34.64 0.47
CA GLY A 352 -27.20 -35.93 1.17
C GLY A 352 -26.01 -36.13 2.12
N HIS A 353 -25.00 -35.25 2.07
CA HIS A 353 -23.92 -35.19 3.05
C HIS A 353 -24.13 -34.01 3.99
N LYS A 354 -23.84 -34.20 5.29
CA LYS A 354 -23.84 -33.13 6.28
C LYS A 354 -22.42 -32.67 6.57
N ALA A 355 -22.24 -31.38 6.78
CA ALA A 355 -20.96 -30.87 7.25
C ALA A 355 -20.68 -31.39 8.68
N PRO A 356 -19.43 -31.72 9.03
CA PRO A 356 -19.08 -32.05 10.40
C PRO A 356 -19.19 -30.80 11.29
N PRO A 357 -19.34 -30.98 12.62
CA PRO A 357 -19.35 -29.86 13.56
C PRO A 357 -18.07 -29.00 13.50
N ASP A 358 -16.93 -29.65 13.26
CA ASP A 358 -15.63 -28.99 13.06
C ASP A 358 -15.16 -29.18 11.62
N VAL A 359 -15.46 -28.19 10.79
CA VAL A 359 -14.99 -28.12 9.39
C VAL A 359 -13.51 -27.76 9.27
N ALA A 360 -12.84 -27.32 10.35
CA ALA A 360 -11.42 -27.00 10.34
C ALA A 360 -10.54 -28.26 10.51
N ASN A 361 -11.14 -29.39 10.90
CA ASN A 361 -10.45 -30.67 11.07
C ASN A 361 -9.64 -31.09 9.83
N ALA A 362 -8.34 -31.34 10.00
CA ALA A 362 -7.42 -31.63 8.90
C ALA A 362 -7.81 -32.89 8.09
N ALA A 363 -8.30 -33.94 8.74
CA ALA A 363 -8.71 -35.17 8.06
C ALA A 363 -9.97 -34.95 7.20
N TRP A 364 -10.94 -34.19 7.73
CA TRP A 364 -12.13 -33.84 6.95
C TRP A 364 -11.80 -32.92 5.77
N ARG A 365 -10.90 -31.95 5.94
CA ARG A 365 -10.44 -31.09 4.84
C ARG A 365 -9.76 -31.90 3.72
N GLY A 366 -9.08 -33.00 4.06
CA GLY A 366 -8.58 -33.98 3.10
C GLY A 366 -9.69 -34.77 2.40
N ALA A 367 -10.70 -35.22 3.15
CA ALA A 367 -11.88 -35.90 2.58
C ALA A 367 -12.68 -34.99 1.63
N LEU A 368 -12.86 -33.71 1.98
CA LEU A 368 -13.43 -32.69 1.11
C LEU A 368 -12.66 -32.58 -0.22
N GLY A 369 -11.32 -32.62 -0.16
CA GLY A 369 -10.50 -32.61 -1.37
C GLY A 369 -10.75 -33.81 -2.29
N ASN A 370 -10.92 -35.00 -1.73
CA ASN A 370 -11.33 -36.18 -2.49
C ASN A 370 -12.72 -36.01 -3.12
N MET A 371 -13.70 -35.50 -2.38
CA MET A 371 -15.06 -35.27 -2.89
C MET A 371 -15.08 -34.24 -4.02
N LEU A 372 -14.29 -33.16 -3.89
CA LEU A 372 -14.16 -32.13 -4.93
C LEU A 372 -13.62 -32.71 -6.24
N LYS A 373 -12.61 -33.59 -6.20
CA LYS A 373 -12.10 -34.28 -7.41
C LYS A 373 -13.18 -35.04 -8.19
N LYS A 374 -14.27 -35.44 -7.52
CA LYS A 374 -15.41 -36.15 -8.13
C LYS A 374 -16.60 -35.23 -8.45
N HIS A 375 -16.48 -33.94 -8.21
CA HIS A 375 -17.55 -32.97 -8.44
C HIS A 375 -17.43 -32.32 -9.83
N VAL A 376 -18.51 -32.35 -10.62
CA VAL A 376 -18.52 -31.89 -12.03
C VAL A 376 -17.98 -30.46 -12.21
N LEU A 377 -18.37 -29.53 -11.32
CA LEU A 377 -17.95 -28.13 -11.41
C LEU A 377 -16.45 -27.93 -11.15
N PHE A 378 -15.85 -28.70 -10.23
CA PHE A 378 -14.43 -28.60 -9.95
C PHE A 378 -13.60 -29.19 -11.09
N VAL A 379 -14.04 -30.33 -11.65
CA VAL A 379 -13.39 -30.93 -12.83
C VAL A 379 -13.44 -29.99 -14.03
N ASN A 380 -14.59 -29.35 -14.28
CA ASN A 380 -14.73 -28.36 -15.36
C ASN A 380 -13.88 -27.13 -15.10
N LEU A 381 -13.82 -26.64 -13.86
CA LEU A 381 -12.95 -25.52 -13.47
C LEU A 381 -11.48 -25.80 -13.86
N LEU A 382 -10.93 -26.95 -13.45
CA LEU A 382 -9.55 -27.31 -13.78
C LEU A 382 -9.31 -27.45 -15.30
N LYS A 383 -10.27 -28.05 -16.03
CA LYS A 383 -10.19 -28.21 -17.50
C LYS A 383 -10.24 -26.90 -18.28
N LEU A 384 -10.89 -25.87 -17.74
CA LEU A 384 -10.97 -24.54 -18.35
C LEU A 384 -9.69 -23.74 -18.09
N LEU A 385 -9.20 -23.75 -16.84
CA LEU A 385 -7.98 -23.04 -16.46
C LEU A 385 -6.75 -23.63 -17.17
N ARG A 386 -6.57 -24.95 -17.16
CA ARG A 386 -5.37 -25.64 -17.70
C ARG A 386 -4.05 -25.00 -17.24
N GLY A 387 -3.99 -24.62 -15.96
CA GLY A 387 -2.85 -23.92 -15.36
C GLY A 387 -2.65 -22.46 -15.81
N ARG A 388 -3.50 -21.93 -16.68
CA ARG A 388 -3.48 -20.52 -17.12
C ARG A 388 -4.22 -19.63 -16.13
N ILE A 389 -3.96 -18.33 -16.26
CA ILE A 389 -4.68 -17.28 -15.56
C ILE A 389 -5.92 -16.94 -16.40
N VAL A 390 -7.10 -16.91 -15.79
CA VAL A 390 -8.38 -16.69 -16.47
C VAL A 390 -9.14 -15.57 -15.78
N ASP A 391 -9.79 -14.70 -16.55
CA ASP A 391 -10.67 -13.67 -16.01
C ASP A 391 -11.95 -14.28 -15.43
N PHE A 392 -12.41 -13.80 -14.27
CA PHE A 392 -13.57 -14.36 -13.61
C PHE A 392 -14.87 -14.22 -14.41
N ALA A 393 -15.04 -13.16 -15.20
CA ALA A 393 -16.21 -12.99 -16.07
C ALA A 393 -16.18 -13.97 -17.26
N GLU A 394 -14.99 -14.21 -17.84
CA GLU A 394 -14.81 -15.27 -18.85
C GLU A 394 -15.18 -16.64 -18.27
N LEU A 395 -14.75 -16.93 -17.04
CA LEU A 395 -15.05 -18.17 -16.36
C LEU A 395 -16.56 -18.34 -16.11
N GLN A 396 -17.27 -17.29 -15.70
CA GLN A 396 -18.73 -17.30 -15.55
C GLN A 396 -19.43 -17.67 -16.87
N ALA A 397 -19.02 -17.07 -17.98
CA ALA A 397 -19.59 -17.34 -19.29
C ALA A 397 -19.39 -18.80 -19.73
N GLN A 398 -18.22 -19.38 -19.43
CA GLN A 398 -17.89 -20.76 -19.82
C GLN A 398 -18.49 -21.82 -18.87
N MET A 399 -18.72 -21.49 -17.59
CA MET A 399 -19.23 -22.42 -16.58
C MET A 399 -20.75 -22.37 -16.37
N ILE A 400 -21.48 -21.53 -17.10
CA ILE A 400 -22.95 -21.41 -16.94
C ILE A 400 -23.72 -22.65 -17.43
N GLY A 401 -23.23 -23.34 -18.46
CA GLY A 401 -23.91 -24.47 -19.10
C GLY A 401 -24.18 -25.66 -18.17
N PRO A 402 -23.17 -26.14 -17.41
CA PRO A 402 -23.32 -27.22 -16.43
C PRO A 402 -24.25 -26.93 -15.24
N LEU A 403 -24.72 -25.69 -15.06
CA LEU A 403 -25.57 -25.33 -13.92
C LEU A 403 -27.06 -25.61 -14.15
N PRO A 404 -27.80 -26.02 -13.10
CA PRO A 404 -29.26 -25.99 -13.08
C PRO A 404 -29.80 -24.60 -13.44
N GLU A 405 -30.96 -24.54 -14.10
CA GLU A 405 -31.57 -23.29 -14.56
C GLU A 405 -31.72 -22.25 -13.44
N ALA A 406 -32.20 -22.68 -12.26
CA ALA A 406 -32.35 -21.82 -11.07
C ALA A 406 -31.02 -21.26 -10.53
N ALA A 407 -29.88 -21.91 -10.79
CA ALA A 407 -28.56 -21.47 -10.33
C ALA A 407 -27.87 -20.52 -11.33
N ARG A 408 -28.26 -20.53 -12.61
CA ARG A 408 -27.61 -19.74 -13.67
C ARG A 408 -27.58 -18.23 -13.39
N PRO A 409 -28.65 -17.58 -12.88
CA PRO A 409 -28.59 -16.15 -12.51
C PRO A 409 -27.59 -15.84 -11.39
N HIS A 410 -27.15 -16.86 -10.65
CA HIS A 410 -26.27 -16.74 -9.50
C HIS A 410 -24.87 -17.32 -9.76
N ILE A 411 -24.48 -17.58 -11.02
CA ILE A 411 -23.19 -18.18 -11.40
C ILE A 411 -21.99 -17.55 -10.67
N ALA A 412 -21.94 -16.23 -10.55
CA ALA A 412 -20.87 -15.53 -9.85
C ALA A 412 -20.73 -16.02 -8.39
N ARG A 413 -21.84 -16.10 -7.64
CA ARG A 413 -21.85 -16.57 -6.25
C ARG A 413 -21.61 -18.08 -6.13
N VAL A 414 -22.11 -18.86 -7.10
CA VAL A 414 -21.81 -20.31 -7.17
C VAL A 414 -20.30 -20.54 -7.33
N LEU A 415 -19.65 -19.77 -8.21
CA LEU A 415 -18.20 -19.88 -8.39
C LEU A 415 -17.44 -19.46 -7.14
N ASP A 416 -17.84 -18.41 -6.42
CA ASP A 416 -17.17 -18.08 -5.14
C ASP A 416 -17.32 -19.19 -4.13
N ALA A 417 -18.52 -19.76 -3.99
CA ALA A 417 -18.79 -20.84 -3.06
C ALA A 417 -17.94 -22.07 -3.39
N LEU A 418 -17.81 -22.41 -4.67
CA LEU A 418 -16.88 -23.46 -5.13
C LEU A 418 -15.44 -23.12 -4.77
N LEU A 419 -14.98 -21.90 -5.06
CA LEU A 419 -13.62 -21.46 -4.75
C LEU A 419 -13.35 -21.43 -3.24
N VAL A 420 -14.35 -21.18 -2.40
CA VAL A 420 -14.24 -21.29 -0.94
C VAL A 420 -14.03 -22.72 -0.50
N LEU A 421 -14.79 -23.68 -1.04
CA LEU A 421 -14.55 -25.10 -0.75
C LEU A 421 -13.16 -25.56 -1.24
N VAL A 422 -12.71 -25.07 -2.41
CA VAL A 422 -11.37 -25.33 -2.94
C VAL A 422 -10.29 -24.74 -2.02
N ALA A 423 -10.43 -23.48 -1.61
CA ALA A 423 -9.50 -22.81 -0.68
C ALA A 423 -9.41 -23.52 0.68
N TRP A 424 -10.52 -24.13 1.11
CA TRP A 424 -10.60 -24.85 2.37
C TRP A 424 -10.02 -26.27 2.30
N SER A 425 -10.06 -26.91 1.14
CA SER A 425 -9.63 -28.29 0.96
C SER A 425 -8.11 -28.53 1.12
N ARG A 426 -7.74 -29.74 1.57
CA ARG A 426 -6.35 -30.17 1.78
C ARG A 426 -6.05 -31.44 0.98
N ASP A 427 -4.77 -31.71 0.77
CA ASP A 427 -4.32 -32.95 0.13
C ASP A 427 -4.61 -34.14 1.08
N PRO A 428 -5.41 -35.14 0.66
CA PRO A 428 -5.68 -36.31 1.49
C PRO A 428 -4.44 -37.13 1.85
N ALA A 429 -3.43 -37.16 0.98
CA ALA A 429 -2.18 -37.89 1.22
C ALA A 429 -1.22 -37.12 2.14
N ALA A 430 -1.39 -35.80 2.25
CA ALA A 430 -0.60 -34.93 3.11
C ALA A 430 -1.49 -33.79 3.65
N PRO A 431 -2.30 -34.03 4.71
CA PRO A 431 -3.31 -33.08 5.19
C PRO A 431 -2.79 -31.68 5.57
N GLY A 432 -1.48 -31.55 5.82
CA GLY A 432 -0.81 -30.26 6.03
C GLY A 432 -0.55 -29.44 4.76
N ARG A 433 -0.83 -29.98 3.56
CA ARG A 433 -0.65 -29.32 2.27
C ARG A 433 -2.00 -28.94 1.66
N PRO A 434 -2.08 -27.81 0.92
CA PRO A 434 -3.27 -27.49 0.15
C PRO A 434 -3.53 -28.52 -0.93
N LEU A 435 -4.82 -28.72 -1.27
CA LEU A 435 -5.21 -29.57 -2.41
C LEU A 435 -4.64 -29.00 -3.73
N VAL A 436 -4.79 -27.69 -3.91
CA VAL A 436 -4.27 -26.88 -5.02
C VAL A 436 -3.89 -25.50 -4.49
N THR A 437 -2.98 -24.80 -5.15
CA THR A 437 -2.75 -23.38 -4.83
C THR A 437 -3.77 -22.52 -5.54
N LEU A 438 -4.44 -21.62 -4.83
CA LEU A 438 -5.46 -20.71 -5.34
C LEU A 438 -4.98 -19.27 -5.20
N ARG A 439 -4.82 -18.57 -6.33
CA ARG A 439 -4.47 -17.16 -6.35
C ARG A 439 -5.55 -16.34 -7.06
N VAL A 440 -5.97 -15.26 -6.41
CA VAL A 440 -6.89 -14.26 -6.95
C VAL A 440 -6.14 -12.94 -7.09
N GLN A 441 -6.29 -12.27 -8.23
CA GLN A 441 -5.55 -11.04 -8.55
C GLN A 441 -6.50 -9.92 -8.94
N LEU A 442 -6.32 -8.74 -8.35
CA LEU A 442 -7.07 -7.51 -8.65
C LEU A 442 -6.13 -6.44 -9.18
N TRP A 443 -6.58 -5.69 -10.17
CA TRP A 443 -5.81 -4.60 -10.77
C TRP A 443 -6.61 -3.31 -10.72
N MET A 444 -5.97 -2.23 -10.30
CA MET A 444 -6.63 -0.94 -10.12
C MET A 444 -5.79 0.17 -10.72
N ARG A 445 -6.43 1.17 -11.31
CA ARG A 445 -5.78 2.35 -11.86
C ARG A 445 -5.93 3.54 -10.93
N GLU A 446 -4.87 4.33 -10.79
CA GLU A 446 -4.97 5.63 -10.12
C GLU A 446 -5.96 6.56 -10.82
N LEU A 447 -6.85 7.16 -10.04
CA LEU A 447 -7.85 8.11 -10.52
C LEU A 447 -7.35 9.55 -10.34
N ARG A 448 -6.14 9.86 -10.82
CA ARG A 448 -5.59 11.21 -10.78
C ARG A 448 -6.03 12.02 -11.99
N ARG A 449 -6.15 13.34 -11.80
CA ARG A 449 -6.40 14.31 -12.87
C ARG A 449 -7.61 13.93 -13.73
N MET A 450 -8.72 13.61 -13.07
CA MET A 450 -9.97 13.27 -13.74
C MET A 450 -10.59 14.50 -14.39
N VAL A 451 -10.99 14.36 -15.64
CA VAL A 451 -11.59 15.40 -16.47
C VAL A 451 -12.89 14.92 -17.09
N THR A 452 -13.68 15.86 -17.57
CA THR A 452 -14.87 15.57 -18.37
C THR A 452 -14.84 16.43 -19.63
N GLN A 453 -15.42 15.94 -20.72
CA GLN A 453 -15.76 16.80 -21.84
C GLN A 453 -16.83 17.82 -21.36
N VAL A 454 -16.67 19.09 -21.74
CA VAL A 454 -17.68 20.12 -21.48
C VAL A 454 -18.83 19.89 -22.47
N LEU A 455 -19.99 19.48 -21.95
CA LEU A 455 -21.20 19.18 -22.71
C LEU A 455 -22.42 19.72 -21.96
N SER A 456 -23.49 20.05 -22.69
CA SER A 456 -24.76 20.48 -22.09
C SER A 456 -25.66 19.30 -21.69
N ASP A 457 -25.52 18.13 -22.32
CA ASP A 457 -26.30 16.93 -22.03
C ASP A 457 -25.67 16.08 -20.90
N PRO A 458 -26.31 16.00 -19.72
CA PRO A 458 -25.80 15.22 -18.57
C PRO A 458 -25.55 13.74 -18.87
N LYS A 459 -26.33 13.13 -19.78
CA LYS A 459 -26.23 11.69 -20.09
C LYS A 459 -24.98 11.36 -20.88
N ARG A 460 -24.41 12.34 -21.59
CA ARG A 460 -23.20 12.20 -22.42
C ARG A 460 -21.92 12.59 -21.69
N ILE A 461 -22.01 13.15 -20.48
CA ILE A 461 -20.84 13.49 -19.68
C ILE A 461 -20.26 12.21 -19.09
N GLU A 462 -19.02 11.92 -19.48
CA GLU A 462 -18.22 10.82 -18.97
C GLU A 462 -17.01 11.34 -18.22
N LEU A 463 -16.71 10.70 -17.09
CA LEU A 463 -15.50 10.94 -16.35
C LEU A 463 -14.37 10.10 -16.95
N VAL A 464 -13.28 10.76 -17.32
CA VAL A 464 -12.11 10.11 -17.89
C VAL A 464 -10.83 10.69 -17.29
N PRO A 465 -9.78 9.88 -17.13
CA PRO A 465 -8.46 10.39 -16.74
C PRO A 465 -7.85 11.20 -17.89
N ASP A 466 -7.12 12.26 -17.59
CA ASP A 466 -6.52 13.14 -18.62
C ASP A 466 -5.58 12.40 -19.59
N SER A 467 -4.86 11.38 -19.09
CA SER A 467 -4.01 10.51 -19.92
C SER A 467 -4.76 9.72 -21.00
N SER A 468 -6.09 9.56 -20.90
CA SER A 468 -6.92 8.93 -21.93
C SER A 468 -7.50 9.91 -22.96
N VAL A 469 -7.33 11.21 -22.76
CA VAL A 469 -7.90 12.24 -23.64
C VAL A 469 -7.05 12.38 -24.90
N LYS A 470 -7.61 11.99 -26.04
CA LYS A 470 -7.02 12.29 -27.36
C LYS A 470 -7.35 13.73 -27.74
N ARG A 471 -6.32 14.57 -27.97
CA ARG A 471 -6.50 15.96 -28.43
C ARG A 471 -7.22 15.94 -29.79
N GLN A 472 -8.46 16.44 -29.80
CA GLN A 472 -9.30 16.54 -31.00
C GLN A 472 -9.80 17.97 -31.13
N ALA A 473 -9.74 18.52 -32.34
CA ALA A 473 -10.27 19.85 -32.61
C ALA A 473 -11.79 19.90 -32.30
N GLY A 474 -12.22 20.95 -31.60
CA GLY A 474 -13.63 21.15 -31.25
C GLY A 474 -14.15 20.35 -30.05
N LYS A 475 -13.28 19.72 -29.25
CA LYS A 475 -13.65 19.10 -27.97
C LYS A 475 -12.89 19.74 -26.81
N LEU A 476 -13.64 20.34 -25.88
CA LEU A 476 -13.10 20.94 -24.67
C LEU A 476 -13.17 19.95 -23.49
N TYR A 477 -12.04 19.69 -22.84
CA TYR A 477 -11.96 18.90 -21.61
C TYR A 477 -11.47 19.78 -20.46
N LEU A 478 -12.14 19.73 -19.32
CA LEU A 478 -11.78 20.49 -18.13
C LEU A 478 -11.74 19.57 -16.89
N PRO A 479 -10.83 19.83 -15.93
CA PRO A 479 -10.83 19.14 -14.64
C PRO A 479 -12.09 19.43 -13.84
N LEU A 480 -12.50 18.49 -12.99
CA LEU A 480 -13.58 18.70 -12.04
C LEU A 480 -13.07 19.13 -10.67
N VAL A 481 -13.74 20.14 -10.12
CA VAL A 481 -13.58 20.60 -8.74
C VAL A 481 -14.90 20.38 -8.00
N GLN A 482 -14.83 19.83 -6.79
CA GLN A 482 -16.00 19.47 -5.99
C GLN A 482 -15.87 20.01 -4.56
N CYS A 483 -16.99 20.44 -3.98
CA CYS A 483 -17.03 20.76 -2.56
C CYS A 483 -17.13 19.49 -1.70
N ALA A 484 -16.21 19.29 -0.77
CA ALA A 484 -16.19 18.13 0.13
C ALA A 484 -17.30 18.09 1.20
N ASP A 485 -18.12 19.14 1.34
CA ASP A 485 -19.22 19.21 2.32
C ASP A 485 -20.61 19.03 1.69
N CYS A 486 -20.83 19.55 0.48
CA CYS A 486 -22.13 19.51 -0.21
C CYS A 486 -22.10 18.83 -1.59
N HIS A 487 -20.92 18.36 -2.03
CA HIS A 487 -20.69 17.65 -3.29
C HIS A 487 -21.07 18.41 -4.56
N THR A 488 -21.33 19.72 -4.47
CA THR A 488 -21.52 20.56 -5.65
C THR A 488 -20.23 20.59 -6.46
N THR A 489 -20.35 20.19 -7.73
CA THR A 489 -19.24 19.98 -8.66
C THR A 489 -19.29 21.00 -9.78
N GLY A 490 -18.13 21.46 -10.21
CA GLY A 490 -17.97 22.34 -11.36
C GLY A 490 -16.68 22.04 -12.10
N TRP A 491 -16.44 22.77 -13.19
CA TRP A 491 -15.19 22.74 -13.92
C TRP A 491 -14.17 23.73 -13.35
N LEU A 492 -12.91 23.32 -13.38
CA LEU A 492 -11.76 24.16 -13.18
C LEU A 492 -11.21 24.60 -14.55
N GLY A 493 -10.84 25.87 -14.67
CA GLY A 493 -10.19 26.39 -15.87
C GLY A 493 -9.16 27.46 -15.56
N ARG A 494 -8.57 28.01 -16.60
CA ARG A 494 -7.69 29.18 -16.54
C ARG A 494 -8.17 30.20 -17.55
N LYS A 495 -8.31 31.45 -17.12
CA LYS A 495 -8.66 32.57 -18.01
C LYS A 495 -7.55 33.62 -17.95
N PRO A 496 -6.71 33.75 -18.99
CA PRO A 496 -5.72 34.82 -19.05
C PRO A 496 -6.37 36.20 -19.02
N ASN A 497 -5.70 37.18 -18.40
CA ASN A 497 -6.20 38.55 -18.30
C ASN A 497 -6.45 39.16 -19.69
N GLY A 498 -7.61 39.81 -19.85
CA GLY A 498 -8.01 40.45 -21.10
C GLY A 498 -8.53 39.51 -22.20
N GLN A 499 -8.48 38.19 -22.01
CA GLN A 499 -9.02 37.23 -22.97
C GLN A 499 -10.44 36.79 -22.59
N THR A 500 -11.22 36.31 -23.57
CA THR A 500 -12.57 35.74 -23.37
C THR A 500 -12.61 34.23 -23.60
N VAL A 501 -11.50 33.65 -24.07
CA VAL A 501 -11.30 32.21 -24.24
C VAL A 501 -10.62 31.65 -22.99
N ILE A 502 -11.05 30.47 -22.55
CA ILE A 502 -10.37 29.73 -21.47
C ILE A 502 -9.28 28.82 -22.05
N SER A 503 -8.19 28.62 -21.30
CA SER A 503 -7.12 27.72 -21.71
C SER A 503 -7.65 26.29 -21.86
N THR A 504 -7.20 25.60 -22.90
CA THR A 504 -7.46 24.18 -23.14
C THR A 504 -6.30 23.30 -22.67
N ASP A 505 -5.21 23.90 -22.19
CA ASP A 505 -4.06 23.19 -21.66
C ASP A 505 -4.29 22.83 -20.19
N LEU A 506 -4.42 21.53 -19.93
CA LEU A 506 -4.67 21.01 -18.59
C LEU A 506 -3.51 21.31 -17.62
N ASP A 507 -2.26 21.28 -18.08
CA ASP A 507 -1.11 21.52 -17.21
C ASP A 507 -1.06 22.98 -16.76
N GLU A 508 -1.38 23.92 -17.64
CA GLU A 508 -1.55 25.32 -17.25
C GLU A 508 -2.67 25.49 -16.21
N ILE A 509 -3.81 24.83 -16.40
CA ILE A 509 -4.95 24.91 -15.47
C ILE A 509 -4.56 24.40 -14.08
N TYR A 510 -3.93 23.23 -13.99
CA TYR A 510 -3.51 22.67 -12.70
C TYR A 510 -2.44 23.54 -12.03
N ASN A 511 -1.44 24.01 -12.77
CA ASN A 511 -0.38 24.86 -12.23
C ASN A 511 -0.93 26.19 -11.70
N THR A 512 -1.85 26.84 -12.43
CA THR A 512 -2.53 28.07 -11.98
C THR A 512 -3.38 27.83 -10.71
N TRP A 513 -4.09 26.70 -10.62
CA TRP A 513 -4.86 26.36 -9.41
C TRP A 513 -3.97 26.13 -8.18
N PHE A 514 -2.96 25.27 -8.28
CA PHE A 514 -2.11 24.91 -7.14
C PHE A 514 -1.19 26.03 -6.69
N SER A 515 -0.82 26.95 -7.59
CA SER A 515 -0.07 28.16 -7.24
C SER A 515 -0.94 29.25 -6.59
N GLY A 516 -2.27 29.06 -6.55
CA GLY A 516 -3.18 30.05 -5.98
C GLY A 516 -3.35 31.30 -6.85
N GLN A 517 -3.01 31.24 -8.13
CA GLN A 517 -3.13 32.39 -9.04
C GLN A 517 -4.60 32.85 -9.18
N GLN A 518 -4.78 34.16 -9.42
CA GLN A 518 -6.10 34.78 -9.59
C GLN A 518 -6.78 34.40 -10.92
N GLU A 519 -6.00 33.97 -11.91
CA GLU A 519 -6.46 33.50 -13.22
C GLU A 519 -7.16 32.14 -13.16
N ALA A 520 -7.12 31.47 -12.00
CA ALA A 520 -7.85 30.24 -11.75
C ALA A 520 -9.36 30.49 -11.80
N LEU A 521 -10.05 29.71 -12.62
CA LEU A 521 -11.47 29.87 -12.91
C LEU A 521 -12.25 28.69 -12.34
N ARG A 522 -13.35 28.96 -11.64
CA ARG A 522 -14.31 27.93 -11.24
C ARG A 522 -15.64 28.20 -11.94
N LEU A 523 -16.13 27.21 -12.67
CA LEU A 523 -17.35 27.26 -13.46
C LEU A 523 -18.32 26.21 -12.97
N TYR A 524 -19.54 26.60 -12.63
CA TYR A 524 -20.58 25.67 -12.17
C TYR A 524 -21.80 25.78 -13.08
N ALA A 525 -22.56 24.70 -13.26
CA ALA A 525 -23.79 24.77 -14.04
C ALA A 525 -24.79 25.72 -13.36
N THR A 526 -25.39 26.64 -14.12
CA THR A 526 -26.38 27.59 -13.56
C THR A 526 -27.66 26.91 -13.08
N GLU A 527 -28.04 25.80 -13.73
CA GLU A 527 -29.22 25.00 -13.37
C GLU A 527 -29.17 24.50 -11.91
N GLY A 528 -27.99 24.09 -11.43
CA GLY A 528 -27.77 23.65 -10.05
C GLY A 528 -27.53 24.77 -9.03
N LEU A 529 -27.55 26.03 -9.47
CA LEU A 529 -27.05 27.18 -8.71
C LEU A 529 -27.95 28.41 -8.86
N SER A 530 -29.21 28.28 -8.45
CA SER A 530 -30.20 29.36 -8.53
C SER A 530 -29.97 30.52 -7.55
N ARG A 531 -29.25 30.31 -6.44
CA ARG A 531 -28.91 31.34 -5.43
C ARG A 531 -27.45 31.20 -4.96
N PRO A 532 -26.46 31.68 -5.73
CA PRO A 532 -25.06 31.57 -5.35
C PRO A 532 -24.72 32.38 -4.08
N LEU A 533 -23.87 31.81 -3.23
CA LEU A 533 -23.40 32.38 -1.95
C LEU A 533 -22.03 33.06 -2.05
N CYS A 534 -21.53 33.28 -3.26
CA CYS A 534 -20.31 34.06 -3.53
C CYS A 534 -20.47 34.88 -4.80
N ASP A 535 -19.67 35.94 -4.94
CA ASP A 535 -19.72 36.82 -6.10
C ASP A 535 -19.30 36.09 -7.39
N GLY A 536 -20.09 36.27 -8.43
CA GLY A 536 -19.84 35.69 -9.74
C GLY A 536 -20.81 36.23 -10.79
N ILE A 537 -20.63 35.77 -12.02
CA ILE A 537 -21.45 36.16 -13.16
C ILE A 537 -21.92 34.93 -13.94
N SER A 538 -23.17 34.95 -14.40
CA SER A 538 -23.70 33.92 -15.30
C SER A 538 -23.30 34.23 -16.74
N GLN A 539 -22.75 33.23 -17.43
CA GLN A 539 -22.30 33.31 -18.82
C GLN A 539 -22.60 31.98 -19.52
N HIS A 540 -22.40 31.93 -20.83
CA HIS A 540 -22.42 30.71 -21.63
C HIS A 540 -20.99 30.34 -22.05
N LEU A 541 -20.60 29.09 -21.82
CA LEU A 541 -19.33 28.51 -22.27
C LEU A 541 -19.58 27.68 -23.54
N CYS A 542 -18.91 28.04 -24.63
CA CYS A 542 -18.92 27.23 -25.85
C CYS A 542 -18.16 25.90 -25.62
N THR A 543 -18.80 24.77 -25.90
CA THR A 543 -18.25 23.41 -25.72
C THR A 543 -17.13 23.07 -26.72
N SER A 544 -17.01 23.85 -27.80
CA SER A 544 -16.05 23.64 -28.88
C SER A 544 -14.83 24.57 -28.80
N CYS A 545 -15.04 25.89 -28.77
CA CYS A 545 -13.95 26.88 -28.85
C CYS A 545 -13.58 27.54 -27.52
N ALA A 546 -14.16 27.08 -26.39
CA ALA A 546 -13.82 27.57 -25.06
C ALA A 546 -14.11 29.07 -24.82
N HIS A 547 -14.92 29.71 -25.66
CA HIS A 547 -15.30 31.11 -25.50
C HIS A 547 -16.38 31.30 -24.42
N LEU A 548 -16.15 32.24 -23.50
CA LEU A 548 -17.13 32.68 -22.51
C LEU A 548 -17.84 33.94 -23.00
N GLN A 549 -19.17 33.88 -23.11
CA GLN A 549 -19.99 34.95 -23.69
C GLN A 549 -21.34 35.08 -23.00
N SER A 550 -22.09 36.12 -23.33
CA SER A 550 -23.46 36.31 -22.82
C SER A 550 -24.53 35.77 -23.78
N ALA A 551 -24.21 35.59 -25.07
CA ALA A 551 -25.12 35.12 -26.10
C ALA A 551 -25.41 33.61 -26.02
N GLY A 552 -26.61 33.19 -26.45
CA GLY A 552 -27.04 31.78 -26.49
C GLY A 552 -26.54 30.98 -27.70
N HIS A 553 -25.75 31.60 -28.59
CA HIS A 553 -25.02 30.93 -29.68
C HIS A 553 -23.57 31.44 -29.68
N CYS A 554 -22.63 30.65 -30.22
CA CYS A 554 -21.23 31.06 -30.16
C CYS A 554 -20.87 32.09 -31.24
N THR A 555 -20.57 33.32 -30.83
CA THR A 555 -20.19 34.41 -31.73
C THR A 555 -18.78 34.25 -32.32
N ALA A 556 -17.95 33.37 -31.74
CA ALA A 556 -16.57 33.15 -32.17
C ALA A 556 -16.42 32.04 -33.23
N CYS A 557 -17.15 30.92 -33.09
CA CYS A 557 -17.02 29.77 -33.99
C CYS A 557 -18.36 29.28 -34.59
N GLY A 558 -19.48 29.91 -34.26
CA GLY A 558 -20.80 29.51 -34.77
C GLY A 558 -21.35 28.20 -34.18
N HIS A 559 -20.68 27.60 -33.19
CA HIS A 559 -21.16 26.38 -32.55
C HIS A 559 -22.43 26.65 -31.71
N GLU A 560 -23.40 25.73 -31.78
CA GLU A 560 -24.71 25.88 -31.14
C GLU A 560 -24.75 25.30 -29.72
N ASP A 561 -23.87 24.35 -29.39
CA ASP A 561 -23.83 23.73 -28.05
C ASP A 561 -23.04 24.61 -27.07
N LEU A 562 -23.75 25.26 -26.16
CA LEU A 562 -23.21 26.10 -25.10
C LEU A 562 -23.76 25.65 -23.74
N VAL A 563 -22.90 25.65 -22.72
CA VAL A 563 -23.32 25.37 -21.34
C VAL A 563 -23.49 26.68 -20.59
N ALA A 564 -24.65 26.88 -19.97
CA ALA A 564 -24.91 28.02 -19.10
C ALA A 564 -24.18 27.82 -17.75
N VAL A 565 -23.13 28.61 -17.51
CA VAL A 565 -22.22 28.49 -16.37
C VAL A 565 -22.22 29.74 -15.48
N PHE A 566 -22.18 29.52 -14.16
CA PHE A 566 -21.88 30.53 -13.16
C PHE A 566 -20.37 30.56 -12.94
N ARG A 567 -19.75 31.69 -13.29
CA ARG A 567 -18.31 31.94 -13.12
C ARG A 567 -18.08 32.70 -11.83
N VAL A 568 -17.33 32.11 -10.90
CA VAL A 568 -16.92 32.80 -9.68
C VAL A 568 -15.92 33.91 -10.01
N THR A 569 -16.15 35.13 -9.48
CA THR A 569 -15.26 36.28 -9.67
C THR A 569 -14.64 36.79 -8.37
N ALA A 570 -15.04 36.24 -7.22
CA ALA A 570 -14.49 36.61 -5.93
C ALA A 570 -12.99 36.29 -5.83
N THR A 571 -12.21 37.26 -5.35
CA THR A 571 -10.77 37.14 -5.07
C THR A 571 -10.48 37.57 -3.63
N ARG A 572 -9.34 37.13 -3.09
CA ARG A 572 -8.85 37.50 -1.77
C ARG A 572 -7.46 38.07 -1.85
N ASN A 573 -7.19 39.07 -1.00
CA ASN A 573 -5.86 39.64 -0.83
C ASN A 573 -5.25 39.09 0.47
N SER A 574 -4.00 38.65 0.40
CA SER A 574 -3.21 38.26 1.56
C SER A 574 -1.83 38.89 1.49
N THR A 575 -1.17 39.04 2.63
CA THR A 575 0.19 39.56 2.71
C THR A 575 1.13 38.40 3.07
N ASN A 576 2.24 38.24 2.34
CA ASN A 576 3.26 37.26 2.68
C ASN A 576 4.12 37.74 3.87
N LYS A 577 5.08 36.92 4.33
CA LYS A 577 5.98 37.27 5.45
C LYS A 577 6.86 38.49 5.16
N ASP A 578 7.10 38.80 3.89
CA ASP A 578 7.91 39.93 3.42
C ASP A 578 7.08 41.21 3.21
N GLY A 579 5.80 41.21 3.60
CA GLY A 579 4.92 42.38 3.46
C GLY A 579 4.34 42.58 2.06
N LEU A 580 4.60 41.69 1.10
CA LEU A 580 4.05 41.77 -0.25
C LEU A 580 2.60 41.28 -0.27
N ALA A 581 1.70 42.15 -0.74
CA ALA A 581 0.31 41.80 -0.98
C ALA A 581 0.19 40.98 -2.28
N PHE A 582 -0.56 39.88 -2.23
CA PHE A 582 -0.90 39.08 -3.40
C PHE A 582 -2.40 38.75 -3.39
N ALA A 583 -2.99 38.76 -4.59
CA ALA A 583 -4.36 38.35 -4.82
C ALA A 583 -4.40 36.87 -5.22
N TRP A 584 -5.38 36.14 -4.70
CA TRP A 584 -5.61 34.73 -5.03
C TRP A 584 -7.11 34.46 -5.13
N HIS A 585 -7.49 33.38 -5.80
CA HIS A 585 -8.89 33.03 -6.01
C HIS A 585 -9.62 32.77 -4.66
N ASP A 586 -10.87 33.21 -4.52
CA ASP A 586 -11.62 32.92 -3.30
C ASP A 586 -11.95 31.41 -3.21
N PRO A 587 -11.83 30.75 -2.04
CA PRO A 587 -12.04 29.31 -1.90
C PRO A 587 -13.46 28.91 -1.48
N THR A 588 -14.43 29.83 -1.50
CA THR A 588 -15.80 29.60 -1.02
C THR A 588 -16.59 28.78 -2.05
N CYS A 589 -17.33 27.78 -1.58
CA CYS A 589 -18.30 27.05 -2.39
C CYS A 589 -19.50 27.95 -2.72
N PRO A 590 -19.90 28.07 -4.00
CA PRO A 590 -21.02 28.94 -4.35
C PRO A 590 -22.38 28.37 -3.92
N ALA A 591 -22.51 27.06 -3.64
CA ALA A 591 -23.77 26.46 -3.22
C ALA A 591 -23.99 26.50 -1.70
N CYS A 592 -23.02 26.05 -0.90
CA CYS A 592 -23.17 25.94 0.56
C CYS A 592 -22.36 26.97 1.37
N GLY A 593 -21.50 27.77 0.74
CA GLY A 593 -20.69 28.78 1.44
C GLY A 593 -19.47 28.23 2.21
N SER A 594 -19.24 26.91 2.21
CA SER A 594 -18.04 26.32 2.83
C SER A 594 -16.75 26.84 2.21
N ARG A 595 -15.76 27.19 3.05
CA ARG A 595 -14.47 27.75 2.63
C ARG A 595 -13.35 26.72 2.74
N HIS A 596 -12.42 26.71 1.79
CA HIS A 596 -11.26 25.79 1.75
C HIS A 596 -11.64 24.30 1.72
N ARG A 597 -12.78 23.99 1.09
CA ARG A 597 -13.32 22.62 0.97
C ARG A 597 -13.39 22.12 -0.47
N GLN A 598 -12.74 22.81 -1.40
CA GLN A 598 -12.69 22.40 -2.79
C GLN A 598 -11.63 21.31 -2.96
N ILE A 599 -12.03 20.18 -3.52
CA ILE A 599 -11.15 19.06 -3.87
C ILE A 599 -11.19 18.87 -5.38
N LEU A 600 -10.06 18.46 -5.95
CA LEU A 600 -10.06 17.93 -7.32
C LEU A 600 -10.61 16.51 -7.27
N LEU A 601 -11.53 16.20 -8.18
CA LEU A 601 -12.17 14.90 -8.22
C LEU A 601 -11.14 13.81 -8.59
N GLY A 602 -11.05 12.76 -7.79
CA GLY A 602 -10.11 11.67 -8.01
C GLY A 602 -9.58 11.01 -6.74
N ALA A 603 -8.88 9.89 -6.92
CA ALA A 603 -8.28 9.09 -5.85
C ALA A 603 -6.87 8.62 -6.23
N ARG A 604 -5.89 8.98 -5.40
CA ARG A 604 -4.49 8.58 -5.53
C ARG A 604 -4.29 7.10 -5.17
N ASN A 605 -3.21 6.48 -5.65
CA ASN A 605 -2.88 5.08 -5.36
C ASN A 605 -2.77 4.79 -3.86
N ALA A 606 -2.13 5.69 -3.09
CA ALA A 606 -2.06 5.53 -1.64
C ALA A 606 -3.45 5.51 -0.97
N THR A 607 -4.40 6.32 -1.46
CA THR A 607 -5.78 6.35 -0.95
C THR A 607 -6.53 5.08 -1.32
N LEU A 608 -6.45 4.64 -2.58
CA LEU A 608 -7.08 3.40 -3.05
C LEU A 608 -6.51 2.17 -2.33
N GLY A 609 -5.19 2.10 -2.17
CA GLY A 609 -4.52 1.05 -1.40
C GLY A 609 -4.95 1.03 0.06
N ALA A 610 -5.09 2.20 0.71
CA ALA A 610 -5.62 2.27 2.07
C ALA A 610 -7.05 1.70 2.16
N VAL A 611 -7.93 2.00 1.20
CA VAL A 611 -9.30 1.46 1.17
C VAL A 611 -9.28 -0.06 0.94
N ALA A 612 -8.42 -0.57 0.06
CA ALA A 612 -8.27 -2.02 -0.15
C ALA A 612 -7.78 -2.73 1.13
N ILE A 613 -6.81 -2.15 1.84
CA ILE A 613 -6.34 -2.65 3.15
C ILE A 613 -7.49 -2.60 4.18
N GLU A 614 -8.24 -1.50 4.24
CA GLU A 614 -9.39 -1.37 5.16
C GLU A 614 -10.42 -2.48 4.97
N GLN A 615 -10.78 -2.80 3.71
CA GLN A 615 -11.72 -3.89 3.44
C GLN A 615 -11.10 -5.25 3.77
N SER A 616 -9.83 -5.45 3.42
CA SER A 616 -9.13 -6.70 3.70
C SER A 616 -9.03 -6.99 5.20
N TRP A 617 -8.76 -5.97 6.03
CA TRP A 617 -8.70 -6.12 7.48
C TRP A 617 -10.07 -6.29 8.11
N ALA A 618 -11.09 -5.62 7.58
CA ALA A 618 -12.45 -5.71 8.12
C ALA A 618 -13.18 -7.00 7.72
N SER A 619 -12.77 -7.67 6.64
CA SER A 619 -13.46 -8.88 6.16
C SER A 619 -13.23 -10.06 7.12
N PRO A 620 -14.28 -10.72 7.63
CA PRO A 620 -14.15 -11.92 8.49
C PRO A 620 -13.57 -13.12 7.71
N PHE A 621 -13.52 -13.04 6.39
CA PHE A 621 -13.00 -14.08 5.51
C PHE A 621 -11.47 -14.02 5.32
N ASN A 622 -10.83 -13.03 5.95
CA ASN A 622 -9.38 -12.92 6.03
C ASN A 622 -8.90 -13.23 7.45
N ASP A 623 -8.50 -14.48 7.68
CA ASP A 623 -7.90 -14.97 8.93
C ASP A 623 -6.42 -14.57 9.09
N ASP A 624 -5.71 -14.32 7.99
CA ASP A 624 -4.33 -13.84 7.97
C ASP A 624 -4.27 -12.32 7.72
N LYS A 625 -4.38 -11.54 8.80
CA LYS A 625 -4.30 -10.07 8.77
C LYS A 625 -2.85 -9.58 8.59
N LYS A 626 -2.14 -10.09 7.58
CA LYS A 626 -0.77 -9.69 7.20
C LYS A 626 -0.69 -9.30 5.73
N LEU A 627 0.09 -8.26 5.40
CA LEU A 627 0.26 -7.80 4.02
C LEU A 627 1.67 -7.23 3.77
N ILE A 628 2.23 -7.51 2.59
CA ILE A 628 3.40 -6.77 2.09
C ILE A 628 2.96 -5.83 0.96
N ALA A 629 3.27 -4.55 1.11
CA ALA A 629 3.03 -3.49 0.14
C ALA A 629 4.35 -3.12 -0.55
N PHE A 630 4.55 -3.61 -1.79
CA PHE A 630 5.74 -3.32 -2.58
C PHE A 630 5.70 -1.92 -3.17
N SER A 631 6.79 -1.17 -2.98
CA SER A 631 7.02 0.18 -3.49
C SER A 631 8.35 0.24 -4.21
N ASP A 632 8.45 0.90 -5.36
CA ASP A 632 9.71 0.92 -6.12
C ASP A 632 10.75 1.93 -5.57
N SER A 633 10.38 2.73 -4.58
CA SER A 633 11.24 3.76 -3.97
C SER A 633 11.24 3.65 -2.44
N VAL A 634 12.40 3.96 -1.84
CA VAL A 634 12.57 4.01 -0.38
C VAL A 634 11.70 5.11 0.23
N GLN A 635 11.61 6.27 -0.42
CA GLN A 635 10.77 7.39 0.03
C GLN A 635 9.28 7.01 -0.01
N ASP A 636 8.85 6.30 -1.05
CA ASP A 636 7.47 5.84 -1.16
C ASP A 636 7.16 4.78 -0.12
N ALA A 637 8.09 3.85 0.12
CA ALA A 637 7.95 2.83 1.16
C ALA A 637 7.75 3.47 2.55
N ALA A 638 8.61 4.42 2.91
CA ALA A 638 8.54 5.18 4.16
C ALA A 638 7.22 5.95 4.30
N HIS A 639 6.85 6.71 3.25
CA HIS A 639 5.61 7.48 3.23
C HIS A 639 4.38 6.58 3.36
N ARG A 640 4.31 5.47 2.60
CA ARG A 640 3.18 4.54 2.60
C ARG A 640 3.00 3.82 3.93
N ALA A 641 4.08 3.49 4.65
CA ALA A 641 3.98 2.92 6.00
C ALA A 641 3.23 3.87 6.96
N GLY A 642 3.67 5.13 7.05
CA GLY A 642 2.99 6.13 7.88
C GLY A 642 1.56 6.41 7.40
N PHE A 643 1.38 6.53 6.08
CA PHE A 643 0.09 6.84 5.47
C PHE A 643 -0.95 5.75 5.69
N PHE A 644 -0.63 4.47 5.47
CA PHE A 644 -1.58 3.36 5.66
C PHE A 644 -1.99 3.21 7.11
N THR A 645 -1.05 3.30 8.05
CA THR A 645 -1.36 3.31 9.49
C THR A 645 -2.32 4.46 9.81
N ALA A 646 -2.02 5.68 9.40
CA ALA A 646 -2.85 6.84 9.73
C ALA A 646 -4.23 6.80 9.07
N ARG A 647 -4.30 6.40 7.78
CA ARG A 647 -5.52 6.51 6.97
C ARG A 647 -6.57 5.46 7.34
N THR A 648 -6.13 4.27 7.73
CA THR A 648 -6.99 3.14 8.14
C THR A 648 -7.56 3.31 9.57
N TYR A 649 -7.09 4.27 10.37
CA TYR A 649 -7.47 4.43 11.78
C TYR A 649 -8.98 4.59 11.99
N LEU A 650 -9.59 5.48 11.21
CA LEU A 650 -11.02 5.77 11.37
C LEU A 650 -11.89 4.57 10.99
N ASN A 651 -11.39 3.66 10.15
CA ASN A 651 -12.08 2.41 9.85
C ASN A 651 -12.22 1.53 11.09
N THR A 652 -11.14 1.35 11.84
CA THR A 652 -11.12 0.59 13.11
C THR A 652 -12.03 1.26 14.14
N VAL A 653 -11.94 2.58 14.31
CA VAL A 653 -12.81 3.33 15.25
C VAL A 653 -14.28 3.17 14.89
N ARG A 654 -14.67 3.33 13.62
CA ARG A 654 -16.07 3.19 13.17
C ARG A 654 -16.61 1.79 13.34
N THR A 655 -15.79 0.77 13.07
CA THR A 655 -16.14 -0.63 13.33
C THR A 655 -16.41 -0.83 14.82
N GLY A 656 -15.55 -0.28 15.68
CA GLY A 656 -15.76 -0.32 17.12
C GLY A 656 -17.04 0.39 17.57
N LEU A 657 -17.29 1.61 17.08
CA LEU A 657 -18.49 2.39 17.41
C LEU A 657 -19.77 1.68 16.92
N ALA A 658 -19.77 1.12 15.71
CA ALA A 658 -20.91 0.37 15.19
C ALA A 658 -21.25 -0.84 16.08
N LYS A 659 -20.24 -1.61 16.52
CA LYS A 659 -20.44 -2.74 17.45
C LYS A 659 -21.00 -2.29 18.80
N VAL A 660 -20.56 -1.14 19.33
CA VAL A 660 -21.15 -0.57 20.55
C VAL A 660 -22.62 -0.20 20.32
N ILE A 661 -22.94 0.47 19.21
CA ILE A 661 -24.33 0.81 18.85
C ILE A 661 -25.20 -0.45 18.81
N ASP A 662 -24.70 -1.52 18.18
CA ASP A 662 -25.43 -2.80 18.07
C ASP A 662 -25.64 -3.48 19.43
N GLN A 663 -24.62 -3.50 20.28
CA GLN A 663 -24.74 -4.05 21.63
C GLN A 663 -25.76 -3.26 22.48
N MET A 664 -25.77 -1.93 22.36
CA MET A 664 -26.73 -1.08 23.07
C MET A 664 -28.16 -1.29 22.56
N ALA A 665 -28.34 -1.32 21.23
CA ALA A 665 -29.62 -1.56 20.58
C ALA A 665 -30.21 -2.92 21.00
N ALA A 666 -29.39 -3.99 21.01
CA ALA A 666 -29.80 -5.32 21.43
C ALA A 666 -30.24 -5.41 22.90
N GLN A 667 -29.81 -4.46 23.75
CA GLN A 667 -30.21 -4.37 25.16
C GLN A 667 -31.55 -3.61 25.36
N GLY A 668 -32.18 -3.15 24.28
CA GLY A 668 -33.47 -2.46 24.34
C GLY A 668 -33.40 -0.96 24.58
N ASP A 669 -32.21 -0.35 24.47
CA ASP A 669 -31.97 1.08 24.75
C ASP A 669 -32.45 2.04 23.63
N GLU A 670 -33.25 1.60 22.64
CA GLU A 670 -33.56 2.41 21.44
C GLU A 670 -34.71 3.44 21.62
N PRO A 671 -34.57 4.69 21.12
CA PRO A 671 -33.34 5.31 20.60
C PRO A 671 -32.36 5.65 21.74
N LEU A 672 -31.06 5.49 21.49
CA LEU A 672 -30.04 5.55 22.53
C LEU A 672 -29.84 7.00 23.00
N ARG A 673 -29.93 7.27 24.31
CA ARG A 673 -29.62 8.61 24.84
C ARG A 673 -28.16 8.99 24.53
N TRP A 674 -27.93 10.19 23.97
CA TRP A 674 -26.61 10.60 23.49
C TRP A 674 -25.54 10.65 24.58
N SER A 675 -25.86 11.19 25.76
CA SER A 675 -24.95 11.22 26.91
C SER A 675 -24.53 9.81 27.35
N SER A 676 -25.49 8.88 27.43
CA SER A 676 -25.23 7.47 27.73
C SER A 676 -24.38 6.77 26.65
N PHE A 677 -24.65 7.05 25.36
CA PHE A 677 -23.85 6.51 24.26
C PHE A 677 -22.41 7.01 24.30
N LEU A 678 -22.18 8.32 24.48
CA LEU A 678 -20.82 8.87 24.54
C LEU A 678 -19.99 8.26 25.68
N GLU A 679 -20.61 8.02 26.83
CA GLU A 679 -19.98 7.34 27.95
C GLU A 679 -19.64 5.88 27.59
N ARG A 680 -20.64 5.12 27.11
CA ARG A 680 -20.49 3.69 26.79
C ARG A 680 -19.55 3.43 25.62
N ALA A 681 -19.52 4.30 24.61
CA ALA A 681 -18.58 4.23 23.50
C ALA A 681 -17.12 4.20 23.96
N ALA A 682 -16.84 4.80 25.11
CA ALA A 682 -15.51 4.86 25.69
C ALA A 682 -15.26 3.75 26.74
N THR A 683 -16.28 3.28 27.48
CA THR A 683 -16.11 2.39 28.65
C THR A 683 -16.42 0.92 28.40
N THR A 684 -17.26 0.59 27.42
CA THR A 684 -17.77 -0.78 27.17
C THR A 684 -16.65 -1.80 26.94
N TRP A 685 -15.52 -1.36 26.40
CA TRP A 685 -14.34 -2.18 26.08
C TRP A 685 -13.60 -2.76 27.30
N ARG A 686 -13.82 -2.18 28.49
CA ARG A 686 -13.13 -2.56 29.74
C ARG A 686 -14.10 -2.89 30.87
N THR A 687 -15.38 -3.03 30.55
CA THR A 687 -16.42 -3.33 31.54
C THR A 687 -16.66 -4.82 31.58
N GLY A 688 -16.51 -5.42 32.76
CA GLY A 688 -16.71 -6.85 32.97
C GLY A 688 -18.11 -7.31 32.53
N GLY A 689 -18.16 -8.37 31.70
CA GLY A 689 -19.43 -8.94 31.21
C GLY A 689 -19.97 -8.33 29.93
N SER A 690 -19.23 -7.39 29.32
CA SER A 690 -19.50 -6.91 27.97
C SER A 690 -19.02 -7.92 26.91
N THR A 691 -19.77 -8.11 25.83
CA THR A 691 -19.34 -8.94 24.69
C THR A 691 -18.17 -8.32 23.92
N LEU A 692 -17.87 -7.05 24.16
CA LEU A 692 -16.75 -6.30 23.56
C LEU A 692 -15.59 -6.09 24.53
N GLU A 693 -15.62 -6.74 25.70
CA GLU A 693 -14.54 -6.65 26.68
C GLU A 693 -13.21 -7.13 26.11
N MET A 694 -12.13 -6.38 26.36
CA MET A 694 -10.78 -6.74 25.92
C MET A 694 -9.71 -6.31 26.94
N PRO A 695 -8.54 -6.98 26.94
CA PRO A 695 -7.41 -6.59 27.78
C PRO A 695 -6.97 -5.15 27.54
N ARG A 696 -6.36 -4.53 28.56
CA ARG A 696 -5.92 -3.12 28.55
C ARG A 696 -4.98 -2.81 27.38
N GLU A 697 -4.02 -3.69 27.14
CA GLU A 697 -3.01 -3.57 26.08
C GLU A 697 -3.67 -3.67 24.70
N THR A 698 -4.58 -4.62 24.52
CA THR A 698 -5.38 -4.78 23.30
C THR A 698 -6.24 -3.55 23.03
N PHE A 699 -6.92 -3.02 24.05
CA PHE A 699 -7.70 -1.77 23.93
C PHE A 699 -6.84 -0.60 23.45
N VAL A 700 -5.65 -0.44 24.02
CA VAL A 700 -4.70 0.59 23.58
C VAL A 700 -4.28 0.35 22.13
N ALA A 701 -3.94 -0.88 21.75
CA ALA A 701 -3.55 -1.21 20.38
C ALA A 701 -4.69 -0.93 19.38
N GLU A 702 -5.91 -1.38 19.65
CA GLU A 702 -6.98 -1.22 18.67
C GLU A 702 -7.40 0.26 18.46
N PHE A 703 -7.26 1.12 19.48
CA PHE A 703 -7.82 2.48 19.44
C PHE A 703 -6.82 3.65 19.60
N ILE A 704 -5.52 3.40 19.78
CA ILE A 704 -4.53 4.48 19.88
C ILE A 704 -4.52 5.34 18.61
N GLY A 705 -4.63 6.67 18.80
CA GLY A 705 -4.61 7.62 17.71
C GLY A 705 -3.22 7.70 17.05
N PRO A 706 -3.13 7.91 15.71
CA PRO A 706 -1.83 8.03 15.03
C PRO A 706 -0.91 9.11 15.61
N ASN A 707 -1.47 10.20 16.14
CA ASN A 707 -0.70 11.28 16.79
C ASN A 707 -0.34 11.00 18.26
N MET A 708 -0.59 9.79 18.76
CA MET A 708 -0.32 9.36 20.13
C MET A 708 0.76 8.27 20.22
N THR A 709 1.18 7.69 19.09
CA THR A 709 2.15 6.58 19.04
C THR A 709 3.57 6.98 19.43
N TRP A 710 3.88 8.27 19.52
CA TRP A 710 5.17 8.75 20.04
C TRP A 710 5.28 8.64 21.57
N GLN A 711 4.17 8.43 22.28
CA GLN A 711 4.18 8.38 23.75
C GLN A 711 5.00 7.20 24.25
N ARG A 712 5.81 7.44 25.29
CA ARG A 712 6.75 6.45 25.85
C ARG A 712 6.11 5.11 26.21
N ASP A 713 4.95 5.13 26.85
CA ASP A 713 4.23 3.91 27.24
C ASP A 713 3.88 3.03 26.03
N TRP A 714 3.65 3.64 24.85
CA TRP A 714 3.47 2.92 23.60
C TRP A 714 4.82 2.50 23.01
N ALA A 715 5.69 3.47 22.72
CA ALA A 715 6.88 3.28 21.88
C ALA A 715 8.00 2.47 22.57
N GLU A 716 8.11 2.56 23.90
CA GLU A 716 9.12 1.83 24.68
C GLU A 716 8.50 0.68 25.46
N SER A 717 7.41 0.90 26.20
CA SER A 717 6.90 -0.14 27.11
C SER A 717 6.14 -1.24 26.36
N LEU A 718 5.10 -0.88 25.61
CA LEU A 718 4.29 -1.87 24.93
C LEU A 718 5.02 -2.51 23.74
N GLN A 719 5.65 -1.70 22.88
CA GLN A 719 6.32 -2.19 21.66
C GLN A 719 7.59 -3.03 21.92
N LEU A 720 8.34 -2.77 23.01
CA LEU A 720 9.59 -3.49 23.29
C LEU A 720 9.48 -4.50 24.44
N HIS A 721 8.51 -4.34 25.34
CA HIS A 721 8.37 -5.19 26.53
C HIS A 721 7.02 -5.91 26.62
N ASP A 722 6.16 -5.78 25.60
CA ASP A 722 4.88 -6.48 25.48
C ASP A 722 3.93 -6.29 26.68
N ARG A 723 4.09 -5.15 27.40
CA ARG A 723 3.27 -4.82 28.57
C ARG A 723 3.21 -3.32 28.81
N LEU A 724 2.08 -2.85 29.33
CA LEU A 724 1.97 -1.49 29.84
C LEU A 724 2.35 -1.44 31.33
N PRO A 725 3.02 -0.35 31.79
CA PRO A 725 3.23 -0.12 33.22
C PRO A 725 1.89 -0.06 33.96
N GLY A 726 1.85 -0.57 35.21
CA GLY A 726 0.63 -0.57 36.01
C GLY A 726 0.02 0.84 36.16
N ASP A 727 0.86 1.84 36.33
CA ASP A 727 0.54 3.26 36.50
C ASP A 727 0.40 4.05 35.18
N SER A 728 0.51 3.40 34.02
CA SER A 728 0.46 4.11 32.74
C SER A 728 -0.89 4.83 32.51
N LYS A 729 -0.81 6.08 32.05
CA LYS A 729 -1.97 6.94 31.76
C LYS A 729 -2.49 6.79 30.32
N LEU A 730 -1.77 6.03 29.50
CA LEU A 730 -2.10 5.85 28.09
C LEU A 730 -3.50 5.26 27.83
N PRO A 731 -3.97 4.22 28.56
CA PRO A 731 -5.32 3.69 28.35
C PRO A 731 -6.41 4.74 28.59
N GLU A 732 -6.24 5.59 29.60
CA GLU A 732 -7.18 6.66 29.89
C GLU A 732 -7.16 7.74 28.80
N ARG A 733 -5.98 8.08 28.26
CA ARG A 733 -5.85 8.98 27.10
C ARG A 733 -6.53 8.39 25.85
N VAL A 734 -6.36 7.09 25.59
CA VAL A 734 -7.03 6.39 24.48
C VAL A 734 -8.54 6.36 24.68
N ARG A 735 -9.01 6.15 25.91
CA ARG A 735 -10.44 6.22 26.28
C ARG A 735 -11.03 7.61 25.97
N LYS A 736 -10.37 8.68 26.40
CA LYS A 736 -10.78 10.07 26.10
C LYS A 736 -10.79 10.35 24.59
N ARG A 737 -9.75 9.88 23.88
CA ARG A 737 -9.67 9.95 22.42
C ARG A 737 -10.87 9.28 21.76
N LEU A 738 -11.23 8.07 22.19
CA LEU A 738 -12.34 7.33 21.60
C LEU A 738 -13.68 8.04 21.83
N GLY A 739 -13.93 8.55 23.04
CA GLY A 739 -15.12 9.36 23.34
C GLY A 739 -15.20 10.63 22.47
N TRP A 740 -14.07 11.32 22.27
CA TRP A 740 -14.03 12.47 21.36
C TRP A 740 -14.27 12.09 19.89
N GLN A 741 -13.79 10.94 19.45
CA GLN A 741 -14.07 10.46 18.09
C GLN A 741 -15.55 10.13 17.89
N ALA A 742 -16.21 9.52 18.89
CA ALA A 742 -17.65 9.31 18.87
C ALA A 742 -18.40 10.66 18.76
N PHE A 743 -18.00 11.66 19.55
CA PHE A 743 -18.55 13.01 19.46
C PHE A 743 -18.33 13.63 18.08
N ALA A 744 -17.11 13.58 17.55
CA ALA A 744 -16.78 14.18 16.26
C ALA A 744 -17.54 13.52 15.10
N GLU A 745 -17.62 12.20 15.09
CA GLU A 745 -18.27 11.38 14.06
C GLU A 745 -19.75 11.77 13.86
N PHE A 746 -20.51 11.97 14.94
CA PHE A 746 -21.94 12.32 14.87
C PHE A 746 -22.23 13.83 14.96
N THR A 747 -21.21 14.68 15.00
CA THR A 747 -21.39 16.14 15.05
C THR A 747 -20.68 16.84 13.88
N TYR A 748 -19.53 17.48 14.09
CA TYR A 748 -18.87 18.31 13.07
C TYR A 748 -18.19 17.54 11.93
N LEU A 749 -18.10 16.20 12.02
CA LEU A 749 -17.68 15.32 10.92
C LEU A 749 -18.82 14.52 10.28
N SER A 750 -20.04 14.62 10.81
CA SER A 750 -21.22 13.83 10.37
C SER A 750 -21.61 14.02 8.90
N ARG A 751 -21.12 15.07 8.25
CA ARG A 751 -21.34 15.33 6.82
C ARG A 751 -20.17 14.97 5.92
N ARG A 752 -19.07 14.47 6.49
CA ARG A 752 -17.80 14.34 5.77
C ARG A 752 -17.45 12.90 5.50
N GLY A 753 -17.36 12.56 4.23
CA GLY A 753 -16.96 11.24 3.76
C GLY A 753 -17.86 10.12 4.32
N ARG A 754 -17.24 8.96 4.54
CA ARG A 754 -17.89 7.71 4.96
C ARG A 754 -17.99 7.60 6.48
N ASN A 755 -18.84 8.42 7.09
CA ASN A 755 -19.15 8.32 8.52
C ASN A 755 -20.43 7.50 8.77
N LEU A 756 -20.66 7.10 10.02
CA LEU A 756 -21.80 6.26 10.41
C LEU A 756 -23.18 6.92 10.17
N ASP A 757 -23.25 8.26 10.12
CA ASP A 757 -24.47 9.02 9.80
C ASP A 757 -24.80 8.97 8.30
N THR A 758 -23.83 9.32 7.45
CA THR A 758 -23.99 9.34 5.98
C THR A 758 -24.30 7.96 5.40
N ILE A 759 -23.66 6.90 5.92
CA ILE A 759 -23.87 5.53 5.43
C ILE A 759 -25.18 4.91 5.94
N GLY A 760 -25.92 5.59 6.81
CA GLY A 760 -27.21 5.13 7.32
C GLY A 760 -27.13 4.16 8.50
N LYS A 761 -25.99 4.06 9.20
CA LYS A 761 -25.87 3.15 10.37
C LYS A 761 -26.63 3.70 11.59
N ALA A 762 -26.48 4.99 11.87
CA ALA A 762 -27.19 5.66 12.94
C ALA A 762 -27.16 7.18 12.72
N THR A 763 -28.17 7.91 13.17
CA THR A 763 -28.20 9.38 13.08
C THR A 763 -28.56 10.03 14.41
N LEU A 764 -27.97 11.18 14.69
CA LEU A 764 -28.12 11.90 15.97
C LEU A 764 -29.14 13.03 15.82
N ALA A 765 -30.23 12.96 16.57
CA ALA A 765 -31.34 13.92 16.49
C ALA A 765 -32.14 13.99 17.80
N PRO A 766 -32.91 15.07 18.05
CA PRO A 766 -33.89 15.09 19.13
C PRO A 766 -35.11 14.22 18.81
N LYS A 767 -35.89 13.86 19.84
CA LYS A 767 -37.18 13.17 19.64
C LYS A 767 -38.20 14.12 19.01
N ALA A 768 -38.99 13.58 18.08
CA ALA A 768 -40.01 14.35 17.37
C ALA A 768 -41.03 15.03 18.31
N ASP A 769 -41.48 14.30 19.34
CA ASP A 769 -42.50 14.77 20.28
C ASP A 769 -42.02 15.94 21.15
N GLU A 770 -40.76 15.86 21.62
CA GLU A 770 -40.13 16.95 22.39
C GLU A 770 -40.01 18.22 21.54
N LEU A 771 -39.63 18.07 20.27
CA LEU A 771 -39.56 19.19 19.33
C LEU A 771 -40.94 19.77 19.01
N ARG A 772 -41.98 18.93 18.85
CA ARG A 772 -43.35 19.40 18.62
C ARG A 772 -43.86 20.25 19.78
N GLY A 773 -43.51 19.90 21.03
CA GLY A 773 -43.81 20.72 22.21
C GLY A 773 -43.28 22.16 22.09
N ALA A 774 -42.01 22.30 21.70
CA ALA A 774 -41.39 23.61 21.49
C ALA A 774 -42.03 24.39 20.32
N VAL A 775 -42.40 23.70 19.24
CA VAL A 775 -43.11 24.30 18.09
C VAL A 775 -44.46 24.87 18.51
N THR A 776 -45.23 24.16 19.35
CA THR A 776 -46.51 24.64 19.87
C THR A 776 -46.35 25.91 20.70
N SER A 777 -45.28 26.05 21.49
CA SER A 777 -44.99 27.28 22.24
C SER A 777 -44.47 28.42 21.38
N LEU A 778 -43.74 28.12 20.30
CA LEU A 778 -43.10 29.11 19.44
C LEU A 778 -44.05 29.73 18.41
N LEU A 779 -44.99 28.95 17.87
CA LEU A 779 -45.90 29.38 16.81
C LEU A 779 -46.72 30.64 17.19
N PRO A 780 -47.36 30.73 18.38
CA PRO A 780 -48.05 31.95 18.80
C PRO A 780 -47.12 33.16 18.89
N ARG A 781 -45.89 33.00 19.40
CA ARG A 781 -44.90 34.09 19.47
C ARG A 781 -44.55 34.63 18.07
N LEU A 782 -44.38 33.75 17.07
CA LEU A 782 -44.12 34.15 15.69
C LEU A 782 -45.31 34.92 15.07
N HIS A 783 -46.54 34.53 15.39
CA HIS A 783 -47.76 35.18 14.90
C HIS A 783 -48.00 36.55 15.56
N GLU A 784 -47.94 36.59 16.88
CA GLU A 784 -48.37 37.73 17.69
C GLU A 784 -47.27 38.79 17.83
N THR A 785 -46.02 38.38 18.01
CA THR A 785 -44.89 39.31 18.25
C THR A 785 -44.27 39.80 16.94
N PHE A 786 -44.08 38.91 15.97
CA PHE A 786 -43.33 39.19 14.75
C PHE A 786 -44.20 39.29 13.48
N GLY A 787 -45.51 39.05 13.60
CA GLY A 787 -46.47 39.22 12.50
C GLY A 787 -46.39 38.15 11.41
N ILE A 788 -45.73 37.00 11.64
CA ILE A 788 -45.49 35.94 10.63
C ILE A 788 -46.72 35.02 10.54
N ARG A 789 -47.88 35.57 10.17
CA ARG A 789 -49.18 34.86 10.22
C ARG A 789 -49.30 33.66 9.28
N HIS A 790 -48.45 33.56 8.27
CA HIS A 790 -48.40 32.43 7.33
C HIS A 790 -47.60 31.23 7.87
N ALA A 791 -46.89 31.37 8.99
CA ALA A 791 -46.23 30.26 9.65
C ALA A 791 -47.28 29.24 10.14
N ASN A 792 -47.02 27.95 9.96
CA ASN A 792 -47.84 26.86 10.49
C ASN A 792 -46.95 25.89 11.28
N ALA A 793 -47.56 24.92 11.96
CA ALA A 793 -46.81 23.98 12.81
C ALA A 793 -45.72 23.22 12.02
N ASP A 794 -46.01 22.80 10.78
CA ASP A 794 -45.06 22.04 9.97
C ASP A 794 -43.88 22.89 9.50
N THR A 795 -44.11 24.13 9.04
CA THR A 795 -43.02 25.02 8.60
C THR A 795 -42.13 25.46 9.77
N VAL A 796 -42.71 25.68 10.95
CA VAL A 796 -41.95 25.96 12.17
C VAL A 796 -41.17 24.73 12.63
N PHE A 797 -41.78 23.53 12.59
CA PHE A 797 -41.09 22.27 12.90
C PHE A 797 -39.88 22.06 12.00
N GLN A 798 -40.04 22.23 10.69
CA GLN A 798 -38.95 22.11 9.71
C GLN A 798 -37.84 23.15 9.95
N TRP A 799 -38.20 24.41 10.22
CA TRP A 799 -37.24 25.46 10.51
C TRP A 799 -36.40 25.16 11.75
N VAL A 800 -37.05 24.76 12.86
CA VAL A 800 -36.36 24.45 14.11
C VAL A 800 -35.55 23.15 13.99
N TRP A 801 -36.08 22.13 13.33
CA TRP A 801 -35.34 20.88 13.04
C TRP A 801 -34.04 21.18 12.30
N GLY A 802 -34.12 21.98 11.23
CA GLY A 802 -32.94 22.36 10.47
C GLY A 802 -31.94 23.22 11.25
N LEU A 803 -32.42 24.09 12.15
CA LEU A 803 -31.57 24.83 13.08
C LEU A 803 -30.79 23.89 14.01
N LEU A 804 -31.47 22.96 14.68
CA LEU A 804 -30.85 21.98 15.58
C LEU A 804 -29.89 21.07 14.82
N CYS A 805 -30.28 20.60 13.63
CA CYS A 805 -29.43 19.78 12.77
C CYS A 805 -28.18 20.54 12.34
N HIS A 806 -28.30 21.82 11.96
CA HIS A 806 -27.16 22.66 11.61
C HIS A 806 -26.21 22.84 12.80
N LEU A 807 -26.72 23.20 13.99
CA LEU A 807 -25.90 23.34 15.20
C LEU A 807 -25.12 22.04 15.50
N ARG A 808 -25.79 20.88 15.45
CA ARG A 808 -25.15 19.57 15.58
C ARG A 808 -24.06 19.35 14.53
N GLN A 809 -24.35 19.59 13.24
CA GLN A 809 -23.42 19.41 12.13
C GLN A 809 -22.23 20.38 12.17
N ARG A 810 -22.33 21.47 12.94
CA ARG A 810 -21.23 22.39 13.24
C ARG A 810 -20.43 21.98 14.48
N GLY A 811 -20.90 21.00 15.26
CA GLY A 811 -20.28 20.62 16.53
C GLY A 811 -20.73 21.45 17.72
N ALA A 812 -21.76 22.30 17.56
CA ALA A 812 -22.34 23.13 18.60
C ALA A 812 -23.25 22.29 19.54
N VAL A 813 -22.69 21.23 20.09
CA VAL A 813 -23.32 20.36 21.09
C VAL A 813 -22.53 20.52 22.38
N ALA A 814 -23.20 20.74 23.51
CA ALA A 814 -22.49 20.94 24.77
C ALA A 814 -21.68 19.68 25.11
N HIS A 815 -20.41 19.88 25.46
CA HIS A 815 -19.49 18.79 25.79
C HIS A 815 -18.54 19.27 26.91
N PRO A 816 -18.28 18.46 27.96
CA PRO A 816 -17.48 18.88 29.11
C PRO A 816 -16.10 19.43 28.74
N GLU A 817 -15.43 18.80 27.78
CA GLU A 817 -14.10 19.25 27.32
C GLU A 817 -14.12 20.63 26.63
N LEU A 818 -15.25 21.06 26.07
CA LEU A 818 -15.37 22.31 25.32
C LEU A 818 -15.59 23.55 26.20
N GLY A 819 -15.78 23.41 27.52
CA GLY A 819 -16.21 24.51 28.39
C GLY A 819 -15.27 25.72 28.45
N THR A 820 -13.95 25.55 28.26
CA THR A 820 -13.03 26.69 28.11
C THR A 820 -13.10 27.29 26.71
N TYR A 821 -13.22 26.44 25.69
CA TYR A 821 -13.30 26.88 24.29
C TYR A 821 -14.55 27.72 24.02
N THR A 822 -15.69 27.36 24.63
CA THR A 822 -16.94 28.12 24.49
C THR A 822 -16.88 29.49 25.15
N ARG A 823 -15.95 29.73 26.09
CA ARG A 823 -15.81 31.02 26.78
C ARG A 823 -15.07 32.10 25.98
N ASP A 824 -14.13 31.71 25.11
CA ASP A 824 -13.28 32.68 24.40
C ASP A 824 -13.12 32.41 22.89
N GLY A 825 -13.60 31.27 22.39
CA GLY A 825 -13.46 30.85 20.98
C GLY A 825 -12.03 30.49 20.57
N ASN A 826 -11.09 30.36 21.52
CA ASN A 826 -9.67 30.16 21.23
C ASN A 826 -9.33 28.68 21.02
N ILE A 827 -9.36 28.24 19.76
CA ILE A 827 -9.09 26.84 19.38
C ILE A 827 -7.66 26.40 19.71
N PHE A 828 -6.69 27.32 19.65
CA PHE A 828 -5.30 27.03 19.99
C PHE A 828 -5.15 26.77 21.49
N ALA A 829 -5.73 27.63 22.33
CA ALA A 829 -5.71 27.43 23.78
C ALA A 829 -6.45 26.14 24.17
N PHE A 830 -7.59 25.84 23.55
CA PHE A 830 -8.33 24.59 23.78
C PHE A 830 -7.45 23.34 23.58
N THR A 831 -6.71 23.29 22.47
CA THR A 831 -5.91 22.13 22.09
C THR A 831 -4.62 21.96 22.90
N HIS A 832 -4.03 23.05 23.40
CA HIS A 832 -2.72 23.02 24.06
C HIS A 832 -2.78 23.10 25.60
N THR A 833 -3.96 23.29 26.18
CA THR A 833 -4.13 23.36 27.64
C THR A 833 -4.67 22.05 28.22
N GLN A 834 -4.55 21.89 29.54
CA GLN A 834 -5.13 20.77 30.30
C GLN A 834 -4.71 19.37 29.79
N GLY A 835 -3.51 19.25 29.21
CA GLY A 835 -2.98 17.98 28.70
C GLY A 835 -3.66 17.47 27.43
N ARG A 836 -4.52 18.26 26.77
CA ARG A 836 -5.26 17.80 25.57
C ARG A 836 -4.39 17.50 24.37
N ALA A 837 -3.23 18.15 24.25
CA ALA A 837 -2.25 17.88 23.20
C ALA A 837 -1.76 16.41 23.18
N GLU A 838 -1.91 15.68 24.29
CA GLU A 838 -1.51 14.28 24.40
C GLU A 838 -2.53 13.29 23.81
N TRP A 839 -3.77 13.70 23.54
CA TRP A 839 -4.83 12.77 23.12
C TRP A 839 -5.83 13.34 22.09
N LEU A 840 -6.04 14.65 22.04
CA LEU A 840 -6.85 15.28 20.98
C LEU A 840 -6.16 15.16 19.62
N PRO A 841 -6.93 15.17 18.51
CA PRO A 841 -6.32 15.30 17.19
C PRO A 841 -5.76 16.70 17.05
N GLY A 842 -4.85 16.90 16.10
CA GLY A 842 -4.47 18.26 15.71
C GLY A 842 -5.71 19.02 15.21
N LEU A 843 -6.14 20.04 15.96
CA LEU A 843 -7.23 20.94 15.59
C LEU A 843 -6.69 22.37 15.50
N GLY A 844 -7.12 23.11 14.48
CA GLY A 844 -6.81 24.51 14.27
C GLY A 844 -7.80 25.17 13.32
N GLU A 845 -7.60 26.46 13.03
CA GLU A 845 -8.56 27.26 12.24
C GLU A 845 -8.83 26.69 10.83
N LYS A 846 -7.86 25.98 10.23
CA LYS A 846 -7.97 25.40 8.88
C LYS A 846 -8.52 23.96 8.87
N THR A 847 -8.56 23.28 10.01
CA THR A 847 -9.07 21.90 10.11
C THR A 847 -10.53 21.91 10.58
N PRO A 848 -11.34 20.87 10.27
CA PRO A 848 -12.63 20.69 10.95
C PRO A 848 -12.51 20.83 12.48
N HIS A 849 -13.38 21.63 13.08
CA HIS A 849 -13.51 21.77 14.53
C HIS A 849 -14.94 22.21 14.88
N PRO A 850 -15.38 22.03 16.14
CA PRO A 850 -16.65 22.57 16.61
C PRO A 850 -16.74 24.08 16.44
N VAL A 851 -17.86 24.57 15.89
CA VAL A 851 -18.15 26.00 15.75
C VAL A 851 -19.54 26.25 16.33
N PHE A 852 -19.62 27.11 17.35
CA PHE A 852 -20.86 27.42 18.07
C PHE A 852 -21.58 28.63 17.48
N LEU A 853 -22.87 28.79 17.85
CA LEU A 853 -23.62 30.02 17.62
C LEU A 853 -23.36 30.99 18.79
N THR A 854 -22.96 32.23 18.47
CA THR A 854 -22.78 33.31 19.45
C THR A 854 -23.81 34.42 19.25
N LEU A 855 -24.40 34.89 20.35
CA LEU A 855 -25.15 36.15 20.40
C LEU A 855 -24.24 37.35 20.78
N GLY A 856 -22.99 37.06 21.14
CA GLY A 856 -21.94 38.03 21.41
C GLY A 856 -20.90 38.20 20.29
N GLN A 857 -19.66 38.56 20.65
CA GLN A 857 -18.59 38.96 19.71
C GLN A 857 -17.46 37.93 19.49
N HIS A 858 -17.65 36.67 19.89
CA HIS A 858 -16.65 35.61 19.75
C HIS A 858 -16.07 35.51 18.34
N ARG A 859 -14.75 35.36 18.28
CA ARG A 859 -14.03 35.12 17.02
C ARG A 859 -14.18 33.66 16.60
N GLY A 860 -14.51 33.43 15.34
CA GLY A 860 -14.58 32.09 14.75
C GLY A 860 -15.91 31.35 14.99
N PHE A 861 -16.79 31.88 15.83
CA PHE A 861 -18.16 31.37 16.01
C PHE A 861 -19.14 31.98 15.01
N ASP A 862 -20.17 31.21 14.69
CA ASP A 862 -21.21 31.62 13.76
C ASP A 862 -22.15 32.64 14.46
N ARG A 863 -22.64 33.62 13.70
CA ARG A 863 -23.56 34.66 14.19
C ARG A 863 -24.88 34.55 13.45
N VAL A 864 -25.98 34.91 14.13
CA VAL A 864 -27.29 34.99 13.48
C VAL A 864 -27.26 35.98 12.33
N VAL A 865 -26.62 37.14 12.50
CA VAL A 865 -26.46 38.15 11.44
C VAL A 865 -24.99 38.20 11.01
N GLY A 866 -24.74 38.05 9.71
CA GLY A 866 -23.38 38.07 9.17
C GLY A 866 -22.80 39.48 9.08
N SER A 867 -21.46 39.59 9.16
CA SER A 867 -20.76 40.89 9.14
C SER A 867 -20.45 41.43 7.74
N ALA A 868 -20.40 40.56 6.72
CA ALA A 868 -20.01 40.90 5.35
C ALA A 868 -20.93 40.24 4.29
N GLY A 869 -22.10 39.74 4.70
CA GLY A 869 -23.05 39.01 3.88
C GLY A 869 -24.10 38.31 4.74
N ALA A 870 -25.13 37.72 4.12
CA ALA A 870 -26.15 36.96 4.84
C ALA A 870 -25.53 35.72 5.51
N SER A 871 -25.86 35.48 6.78
CA SER A 871 -25.45 34.25 7.47
C SER A 871 -26.24 33.03 6.98
N PHE A 872 -25.83 31.82 7.40
CA PHE A 872 -26.64 30.62 7.25
C PHE A 872 -28.04 30.83 7.87
N TYR A 873 -28.12 31.35 9.09
CA TYR A 873 -29.38 31.53 9.83
C TYR A 873 -30.37 32.44 9.10
N GLN A 874 -29.89 33.54 8.50
CA GLN A 874 -30.72 34.44 7.70
C GLN A 874 -31.21 33.76 6.42
N THR A 875 -30.34 32.97 5.79
CA THR A 875 -30.68 32.24 4.55
C THR A 875 -31.68 31.13 4.82
N TRP A 876 -31.46 30.38 5.91
CA TRP A 876 -32.30 29.27 6.37
C TRP A 876 -33.71 29.75 6.75
N PHE A 877 -33.80 30.83 7.53
CA PHE A 877 -35.07 31.43 7.92
C PHE A 877 -35.87 31.87 6.68
N LYS A 878 -35.24 32.61 5.76
CA LYS A 878 -35.87 33.03 4.50
C LYS A 878 -36.31 31.85 3.64
N ALA A 879 -35.53 30.77 3.58
CA ALA A 879 -35.88 29.58 2.81
C ALA A 879 -37.10 28.83 3.37
N CYS A 880 -37.20 28.73 4.70
CA CYS A 880 -38.31 28.05 5.37
C CYS A 880 -39.63 28.84 5.23
N PHE A 881 -39.60 30.17 5.34
CA PHE A 881 -40.79 31.02 5.34
C PHE A 881 -41.00 31.83 4.05
N ALA A 882 -40.45 31.38 2.92
CA ALA A 882 -40.43 32.09 1.65
C ALA A 882 -41.81 32.46 1.05
N SER A 883 -42.90 31.86 1.55
CA SER A 883 -44.26 32.00 1.01
C SER A 883 -45.03 33.22 1.51
N GLY A 884 -44.46 34.06 2.38
CA GLY A 884 -45.16 35.22 2.94
C GLY A 884 -44.25 36.40 3.27
N LEU A 885 -44.87 37.50 3.71
CA LEU A 885 -44.17 38.71 4.14
C LEU A 885 -43.37 38.44 5.41
N LEU A 886 -42.07 38.74 5.38
CA LEU A 886 -41.17 38.63 6.52
C LEU A 886 -40.82 40.01 7.07
N PRO A 887 -40.72 40.17 8.40
CA PRO A 887 -40.31 41.43 9.00
C PRO A 887 -38.87 41.80 8.59
N GLU A 888 -38.65 43.05 8.22
CA GLU A 888 -37.32 43.53 7.85
C GLU A 888 -36.42 43.64 9.09
N LYS A 889 -35.18 43.13 8.99
CA LYS A 889 -34.11 43.26 10.00
C LYS A 889 -34.42 42.68 11.40
N ALA A 890 -35.49 41.89 11.56
CA ALA A 890 -35.85 41.25 12.83
C ALA A 890 -35.23 39.84 13.03
N ASP A 891 -34.29 39.41 12.17
CA ASP A 891 -33.71 38.05 12.21
C ASP A 891 -33.15 37.71 13.60
N LEU A 892 -32.40 38.63 14.21
CA LEU A 892 -31.78 38.41 15.52
C LEU A 892 -32.81 38.24 16.64
N GLU A 893 -33.85 39.07 16.65
CA GLU A 893 -34.91 39.04 17.66
C GLU A 893 -35.74 37.76 17.54
N ILE A 894 -36.06 37.34 16.31
CA ILE A 894 -36.79 36.09 16.04
C ILE A 894 -36.00 34.88 16.51
N TYR A 895 -34.71 34.79 16.15
CA TYR A 895 -33.87 33.69 16.62
C TYR A 895 -33.68 33.75 18.14
N THR A 896 -33.59 34.93 18.75
CA THR A 896 -33.49 35.07 20.22
C THR A 896 -34.74 34.51 20.90
N ALA A 897 -35.94 34.87 20.43
CA ALA A 897 -37.20 34.33 20.95
C ALA A 897 -37.32 32.81 20.74
N ALA A 898 -36.85 32.30 19.60
CA ALA A 898 -36.81 30.86 19.36
C ALA A 898 -35.82 30.15 20.29
N ILE A 899 -34.62 30.70 20.48
CA ILE A 899 -33.62 30.17 21.41
C ILE A 899 -34.16 30.12 22.83
N GLU A 900 -34.88 31.15 23.28
CA GLU A 900 -35.54 31.17 24.60
C GLU A 900 -36.51 30.01 24.78
N VAL A 901 -37.43 29.81 23.83
CA VAL A 901 -38.38 28.69 23.87
C VAL A 901 -37.64 27.34 23.85
N LEU A 902 -36.61 27.20 23.02
CA LEU A 902 -35.84 25.97 22.94
C LEU A 902 -35.02 25.68 24.21
N VAL A 903 -34.60 26.72 24.94
CA VAL A 903 -33.96 26.58 26.25
C VAL A 903 -34.99 26.21 27.32
N GLU A 904 -36.18 26.83 27.31
CA GLU A 904 -37.30 26.49 28.22
C GLU A 904 -37.73 25.02 28.08
N HIS A 905 -37.76 24.50 26.85
CA HIS A 905 -38.05 23.09 26.55
C HIS A 905 -36.82 22.16 26.70
N GLY A 906 -35.65 22.70 27.06
CA GLY A 906 -34.44 21.91 27.30
C GLY A 906 -33.76 21.35 26.04
N LEU A 907 -34.11 21.81 24.83
CA LEU A 907 -33.48 21.40 23.56
C LEU A 907 -32.14 22.11 23.32
N LEU A 908 -32.00 23.36 23.81
CA LEU A 908 -30.78 24.16 23.74
C LEU A 908 -30.29 24.55 25.14
N LEU A 909 -29.01 24.86 25.25
CA LEU A 909 -28.36 25.42 26.44
C LEU A 909 -27.72 26.76 26.10
N ARG A 910 -27.80 27.71 27.04
CA ARG A 910 -26.96 28.90 27.07
C ARG A 910 -25.73 28.59 27.91
N LEU A 911 -24.55 28.68 27.30
CA LEU A 911 -23.28 28.43 27.96
C LEU A 911 -22.67 29.76 28.43
N ASP A 912 -22.19 29.78 29.67
CA ASP A 912 -21.54 30.94 30.25
C ASP A 912 -20.31 31.36 29.45
N SER A 913 -20.21 32.65 29.13
CA SER A 913 -19.08 33.20 28.40
C SER A 913 -18.82 34.68 28.75
N THR A 914 -17.57 35.12 28.58
CA THR A 914 -17.12 36.50 28.84
C THR A 914 -17.43 37.46 27.68
N GLN A 915 -17.78 36.95 26.49
CA GLN A 915 -18.00 37.76 25.28
C GLN A 915 -19.45 37.71 24.77
N GLY A 916 -20.40 37.24 25.59
CA GLY A 916 -21.85 37.14 25.31
C GLY A 916 -22.36 35.69 25.27
N ASP A 917 -23.68 35.48 25.19
CA ASP A 917 -24.25 34.13 25.24
C ASP A 917 -23.76 33.24 24.06
N VAL A 918 -23.35 32.02 24.39
CA VAL A 918 -23.02 30.97 23.42
C VAL A 918 -24.07 29.87 23.48
N ILE A 919 -24.60 29.50 22.33
CA ILE A 919 -25.72 28.57 22.21
C ILE A 919 -25.22 27.21 21.73
N ALA A 920 -25.66 26.16 22.42
CA ALA A 920 -25.34 24.78 22.11
C ALA A 920 -26.58 23.88 22.22
N ALA A 921 -26.64 22.82 21.42
CA ALA A 921 -27.62 21.76 21.60
C ALA A 921 -27.40 21.04 22.93
N ASN A 922 -28.49 20.77 23.64
CA ASN A 922 -28.45 20.02 24.89
C ASN A 922 -28.17 18.54 24.59
N PRO A 923 -27.05 17.95 25.08
CA PRO A 923 -26.75 16.55 24.86
C PRO A 923 -27.82 15.60 25.44
N ASP A 924 -28.53 15.99 26.49
CA ASP A 924 -29.57 15.14 27.10
C ASP A 924 -30.89 15.14 26.34
N ALA A 925 -31.08 16.08 25.41
CA ALA A 925 -32.22 16.14 24.50
C ALA A 925 -31.91 15.49 23.14
N LEU A 926 -30.71 14.92 22.96
CA LEU A 926 -30.30 14.24 21.74
C LEU A 926 -30.29 12.73 21.93
N PHE A 927 -30.70 12.03 20.89
CA PHE A 927 -30.77 10.58 20.83
C PHE A 927 -30.12 10.08 19.55
N LEU A 928 -29.45 8.94 19.65
CA LEU A 928 -28.89 8.23 18.50
C LEU A 928 -29.93 7.21 18.02
N HIS A 929 -30.43 7.43 16.81
CA HIS A 929 -31.44 6.60 16.16
C HIS A 929 -30.77 5.61 15.20
N THR A 930 -31.09 4.32 15.35
CA THR A 930 -30.63 3.21 14.49
C THR A 930 -31.59 2.94 13.34
N ARG A 931 -32.88 3.25 13.50
CA ARG A 931 -33.87 3.26 12.42
C ARG A 931 -33.75 4.56 11.62
N VAL A 932 -32.92 4.54 10.59
CA VAL A 932 -32.59 5.70 9.75
C VAL A 932 -33.35 5.62 8.43
N ALA A 933 -33.88 6.76 7.98
CA ALA A 933 -34.34 6.97 6.61
C ALA A 933 -33.48 8.04 5.93
N ARG A 934 -33.47 8.05 4.60
CA ARG A 934 -32.77 9.07 3.83
C ARG A 934 -33.78 9.93 3.09
N ILE A 935 -33.82 11.22 3.36
CA ILE A 935 -34.63 12.15 2.57
C ILE A 935 -33.78 12.76 1.44
N GLY A 936 -34.33 12.82 0.23
CA GLY A 936 -33.66 13.29 -0.99
C GLY A 936 -34.35 14.50 -1.59
N SER A 937 -33.61 15.41 -2.26
CA SER A 937 -34.23 16.46 -3.07
C SER A 937 -35.01 15.86 -4.25
N ALA A 938 -35.98 16.59 -4.81
CA ALA A 938 -36.82 16.12 -5.94
C ALA A 938 -36.02 15.70 -7.19
N GLN A 939 -34.77 16.15 -7.28
CA GLN A 939 -33.87 15.79 -8.36
C GLN A 939 -32.96 14.59 -8.00
N GLY A 940 -33.11 14.02 -6.81
CA GLY A 940 -32.35 12.86 -6.30
C GLY A 940 -30.88 13.14 -5.99
N LYS A 941 -30.51 14.41 -5.75
CA LYS A 941 -29.10 14.87 -5.76
C LYS A 941 -28.52 15.26 -4.40
N ARG A 942 -29.39 15.61 -3.45
CA ARG A 942 -29.00 16.02 -2.09
C ARG A 942 -29.73 15.15 -1.09
N HIS A 943 -28.99 14.59 -0.14
CA HIS A 943 -29.55 13.66 0.82
C HIS A 943 -29.25 14.08 2.25
N LEU A 944 -30.17 13.75 3.16
CA LEU A 944 -29.98 13.87 4.60
C LEU A 944 -30.46 12.59 5.28
N SER A 945 -29.61 12.01 6.11
CA SER A 945 -29.99 10.93 7.02
C SER A 945 -30.82 11.52 8.17
N VAL A 946 -31.97 10.92 8.44
CA VAL A 946 -32.91 11.36 9.48
C VAL A 946 -33.53 10.14 10.18
N PRO A 947 -34.04 10.26 11.42
CA PRO A 947 -34.83 9.20 12.01
C PRO A 947 -36.03 8.83 11.13
N ALA A 948 -36.31 7.53 10.99
CA ALA A 948 -37.32 7.04 10.06
C ALA A 948 -38.73 7.57 10.37
N ASP A 949 -39.03 7.83 11.64
CA ASP A 949 -40.29 8.36 12.14
C ASP A 949 -40.53 9.85 11.82
N VAL A 950 -39.48 10.63 11.53
CA VAL A 950 -39.61 12.05 11.14
C VAL A 950 -39.52 12.30 9.65
N ALA A 951 -39.11 11.30 8.86
CA ALA A 951 -38.80 11.48 7.44
C ALA A 951 -39.94 12.15 6.65
N SER A 952 -41.19 11.70 6.86
CA SER A 952 -42.36 12.27 6.19
C SER A 952 -42.66 13.72 6.61
N ALA A 953 -42.41 14.09 7.86
CA ALA A 953 -42.63 15.46 8.35
C ALA A 953 -41.62 16.47 7.79
N LEU A 954 -40.48 15.98 7.30
CA LEU A 954 -39.41 16.80 6.72
C LEU A 954 -39.54 16.95 5.19
N LEU A 955 -40.51 16.30 4.56
CA LEU A 955 -40.79 16.53 3.14
C LEU A 955 -41.23 17.98 2.91
N GLY A 956 -40.73 18.57 1.83
CA GLY A 956 -40.89 19.99 1.53
C GLY A 956 -39.94 20.92 2.29
N MET A 957 -39.18 20.43 3.29
CA MET A 957 -38.17 21.24 3.98
C MET A 957 -37.06 21.68 3.00
N PRO A 958 -36.56 22.92 3.06
CA PRO A 958 -35.39 23.32 2.28
C PRO A 958 -34.16 22.46 2.59
N CYS A 959 -33.31 22.20 1.60
CA CYS A 959 -32.09 21.43 1.82
C CYS A 959 -31.08 22.22 2.67
N LEU A 960 -30.49 21.60 3.70
CA LEU A 960 -29.60 22.31 4.63
C LEU A 960 -28.32 22.86 3.99
N ASP A 961 -27.83 22.22 2.93
CA ASP A 961 -26.63 22.62 2.20
C ASP A 961 -26.88 23.29 0.86
N ALA A 962 -28.15 23.41 0.49
CA ALA A 962 -28.63 24.19 -0.62
C ALA A 962 -30.05 24.65 -0.34
N PRO A 963 -30.24 25.70 0.47
CA PRO A 963 -31.56 26.18 0.88
C PRO A 963 -32.48 26.61 -0.28
N GLN A 964 -31.96 26.67 -1.51
CA GLN A 964 -32.72 26.87 -2.73
C GLN A 964 -33.48 25.62 -3.24
N GLU A 965 -33.10 24.42 -2.80
CA GLU A 965 -33.78 23.15 -3.10
C GLU A 965 -34.65 22.69 -1.92
N ARG A 966 -35.55 21.73 -2.14
CA ARG A 966 -36.38 21.11 -1.10
C ARG A 966 -36.28 19.58 -1.17
N TYR A 967 -36.30 18.93 0.00
CA TYR A 967 -36.46 17.48 0.10
C TYR A 967 -37.86 17.08 -0.37
N ALA A 968 -37.96 16.04 -1.18
CA ALA A 968 -39.21 15.60 -1.80
C ALA A 968 -39.40 14.07 -1.81
N GLU A 969 -38.33 13.31 -1.65
CA GLU A 969 -38.36 11.84 -1.71
C GLU A 969 -37.81 11.23 -0.42
N ILE A 970 -38.27 10.02 -0.10
CA ILE A 970 -37.75 9.20 0.99
C ILE A 970 -37.19 7.91 0.38
N ASP A 971 -35.95 7.60 0.71
CA ASP A 971 -35.24 6.39 0.34
C ASP A 971 -34.80 5.64 1.61
N THR A 972 -34.51 4.36 1.44
CA THR A 972 -33.91 3.51 2.47
C THR A 972 -32.49 3.98 2.79
N ALA A 973 -32.14 4.04 4.07
CA ALA A 973 -30.78 4.36 4.51
C ALA A 973 -29.87 3.12 4.57
N ASP A 974 -30.46 1.92 4.54
CA ASP A 974 -29.76 0.64 4.65
C ASP A 974 -28.80 0.42 3.48
N GLY A 975 -27.59 -0.03 3.79
CA GLY A 975 -26.58 -0.27 2.78
C GLY A 975 -25.47 -1.19 3.26
N TRP A 976 -24.77 -1.78 2.30
CA TRP A 976 -23.69 -2.74 2.53
C TRP A 976 -22.61 -2.22 3.51
N LEU A 977 -22.27 -0.92 3.45
CA LEU A 977 -21.28 -0.34 4.37
C LEU A 977 -21.72 -0.37 5.84
N ALA A 978 -22.99 -0.10 6.14
CA ALA A 978 -23.51 -0.13 7.50
C ALA A 978 -23.45 -1.56 8.07
N ASP A 979 -23.82 -2.55 7.28
CA ASP A 979 -23.70 -3.96 7.64
C ASP A 979 -22.23 -4.37 7.84
N ARG A 980 -21.35 -3.96 6.93
CA ARG A 980 -19.91 -4.23 7.00
C ARG A 980 -19.28 -3.71 8.30
N PHE A 981 -19.64 -2.51 8.77
CA PHE A 981 -19.10 -1.99 10.04
C PHE A 981 -19.62 -2.74 11.27
N SER A 982 -20.80 -3.34 11.17
CA SER A 982 -21.43 -4.12 12.26
C SER A 982 -20.75 -5.48 12.40
N ARG A 983 -20.58 -6.18 11.27
CA ARG A 983 -20.07 -7.57 11.24
C ARG A 983 -18.55 -7.66 11.16
N GLY A 984 -17.90 -6.68 10.53
CA GLY A 984 -16.47 -6.75 10.24
C GLY A 984 -15.57 -6.89 11.47
N ASP A 985 -14.39 -7.42 11.25
CA ASP A 985 -13.37 -7.63 12.28
C ASP A 985 -12.86 -6.30 12.82
N LEU A 986 -12.72 -6.24 14.15
CA LEU A 986 -12.05 -5.13 14.81
C LEU A 986 -10.56 -5.42 14.88
N ARG A 987 -9.82 -4.97 13.87
CA ARG A 987 -8.36 -5.07 13.85
C ARG A 987 -7.68 -3.82 13.32
N ARG A 988 -6.66 -3.36 14.01
CA ARG A 988 -5.82 -2.23 13.63
C ARG A 988 -4.74 -2.65 12.63
N VAL A 989 -4.44 -1.74 11.70
CA VAL A 989 -3.31 -1.84 10.78
C VAL A 989 -2.11 -1.12 11.41
N TYR A 990 -1.03 -1.85 11.60
CA TYR A 990 0.28 -1.35 12.01
C TYR A 990 1.28 -1.59 10.89
N SER A 991 1.59 -0.51 10.18
CA SER A 991 2.52 -0.55 9.07
C SER A 991 3.91 -0.06 9.47
N ALA A 992 4.94 -0.76 9.03
CA ALA A 992 6.32 -0.31 9.09
C ALA A 992 6.97 -0.32 7.72
N GLU A 993 7.98 0.52 7.52
CA GLU A 993 8.82 0.42 6.35
C GLU A 993 9.76 -0.78 6.47
N HIS A 994 10.09 -1.42 5.36
CA HIS A 994 11.17 -2.41 5.27
C HIS A 994 12.05 -2.06 4.07
N THR A 995 13.16 -1.37 4.34
CA THR A 995 14.05 -0.84 3.30
C THR A 995 15.50 -1.16 3.61
N GLY A 996 16.37 -1.03 2.62
CA GLY A 996 17.81 -1.19 2.80
C GLY A 996 18.47 -0.13 3.70
N LEU A 997 17.75 0.93 4.11
CA LEU A 997 18.27 1.96 5.01
C LEU A 997 18.13 1.62 6.50
N LEU A 998 17.28 0.63 6.85
CA LEU A 998 17.11 0.22 8.23
C LEU A 998 18.39 -0.38 8.79
N GLN A 999 18.70 -0.04 10.04
CA GLN A 999 19.79 -0.68 10.76
C GLN A 999 19.49 -2.16 10.98
N ARG A 1000 20.55 -2.98 11.04
CA ARG A 1000 20.42 -4.44 11.07
C ARG A 1000 19.56 -4.94 12.24
N ASP A 1001 19.81 -4.43 13.43
CA ASP A 1001 19.08 -4.77 14.66
C ASP A 1001 17.61 -4.38 14.59
N GLN A 1002 17.30 -3.19 14.07
CA GLN A 1002 15.93 -2.73 13.85
C GLN A 1002 15.19 -3.61 12.84
N ARG A 1003 15.86 -3.97 11.74
CA ARG A 1003 15.30 -4.84 10.69
C ARG A 1003 15.04 -6.25 11.21
N GLU A 1004 16.00 -6.85 11.91
CA GLU A 1004 15.85 -8.19 12.49
C GLU A 1004 14.72 -8.24 13.53
N ALA A 1005 14.58 -7.21 14.37
CA ALA A 1005 13.50 -7.11 15.34
C ALA A 1005 12.12 -6.96 14.67
N LEU A 1006 12.03 -6.14 13.61
CA LEU A 1006 10.82 -5.99 12.81
C LEU A 1006 10.42 -7.30 12.13
N GLU A 1007 11.36 -7.98 11.48
CA GLU A 1007 11.13 -9.28 10.85
C GLU A 1007 10.66 -10.32 11.87
N ALA A 1008 11.24 -10.35 13.07
CA ALA A 1008 10.83 -11.26 14.13
C ALA A 1008 9.38 -11.03 14.59
N ARG A 1009 8.97 -9.76 14.80
CA ARG A 1009 7.58 -9.43 15.18
C ARG A 1009 6.60 -9.75 14.06
N PHE A 1010 6.94 -9.43 12.81
CA PHE A 1010 6.10 -9.74 11.65
C PHE A 1010 5.94 -11.26 11.43
N LYS A 1011 6.99 -12.05 11.66
CA LYS A 1011 7.00 -13.52 11.54
C LYS A 1011 6.33 -14.27 12.71
N ALA A 1012 5.96 -13.58 13.79
CA ALA A 1012 5.39 -14.23 14.96
C ALA A 1012 4.17 -15.08 14.57
N LYS A 1013 4.14 -16.33 15.07
CA LYS A 1013 3.01 -17.26 14.87
C LYS A 1013 1.77 -16.81 15.62
N ASP A 1014 1.96 -16.32 16.85
CA ASP A 1014 0.94 -15.72 17.70
C ASP A 1014 1.25 -14.23 17.88
N PRO A 1015 0.96 -13.37 16.89
CA PRO A 1015 1.35 -11.96 16.93
C PRO A 1015 0.50 -11.18 17.93
N ALA A 1016 1.16 -10.41 18.79
CA ALA A 1016 0.45 -9.49 19.68
C ALA A 1016 -0.31 -8.40 18.89
N PRO A 1017 -1.41 -7.83 19.43
CA PRO A 1017 -2.19 -6.79 18.75
C PRO A 1017 -1.44 -5.56 18.24
N TRP A 1018 -0.32 -5.23 18.86
CA TRP A 1018 0.51 -4.08 18.53
C TRP A 1018 1.70 -4.41 17.62
N TYR A 1019 1.88 -5.67 17.22
CA TYR A 1019 2.92 -6.04 16.26
C TYR A 1019 2.57 -5.54 14.86
N GLU A 1020 3.62 -5.25 14.09
CA GLU A 1020 3.47 -4.84 12.70
C GLU A 1020 2.85 -5.98 11.90
N ASN A 1021 1.81 -5.62 11.16
CA ASN A 1021 1.04 -6.54 10.33
C ASN A 1021 0.96 -6.07 8.88
N LEU A 1022 1.66 -4.99 8.54
CA LEU A 1022 1.87 -4.54 7.18
C LEU A 1022 3.31 -4.06 6.99
N LEU A 1023 4.03 -4.61 6.02
CA LEU A 1023 5.35 -4.09 5.62
C LEU A 1023 5.25 -3.34 4.31
N SER A 1024 5.57 -2.04 4.34
CA SER A 1024 5.77 -1.24 3.14
C SER A 1024 7.23 -1.39 2.71
N ALA A 1025 7.47 -2.19 1.68
CA ALA A 1025 8.79 -2.69 1.36
C ALA A 1025 9.26 -2.25 -0.02
N THR A 1026 10.58 -2.09 -0.18
CA THR A 1026 11.18 -1.95 -1.51
C THR A 1026 11.35 -3.31 -2.18
N PRO A 1027 11.84 -3.40 -3.44
CA PRO A 1027 12.13 -4.68 -4.09
C PRO A 1027 13.15 -5.56 -3.34
N THR A 1028 13.71 -5.11 -2.22
CA THR A 1028 14.56 -5.94 -1.37
C THR A 1028 13.86 -7.18 -0.81
N LEU A 1029 12.54 -7.14 -0.64
CA LEU A 1029 11.72 -8.31 -0.25
C LEU A 1029 11.17 -9.11 -1.44
N GLU A 1030 11.45 -8.67 -2.68
CA GLU A 1030 11.12 -9.43 -3.90
C GLU A 1030 11.96 -10.70 -3.99
N MET A 1031 13.20 -10.63 -3.52
CA MET A 1031 14.21 -11.68 -3.54
C MET A 1031 14.04 -12.63 -2.35
N GLY A 1032 14.38 -13.92 -2.51
CA GLY A 1032 14.13 -15.11 -1.66
C GLY A 1032 14.08 -15.06 -0.12
N VAL A 1033 14.23 -13.91 0.54
CA VAL A 1033 14.12 -13.70 1.98
C VAL A 1033 12.80 -14.26 2.50
N ASP A 1034 12.89 -15.17 3.47
CA ASP A 1034 11.74 -15.61 4.24
C ASP A 1034 11.23 -14.48 5.14
N ILE A 1035 9.94 -14.16 5.05
CA ILE A 1035 9.22 -13.18 5.88
C ILE A 1035 8.04 -13.83 6.64
N GLY A 1036 8.04 -15.16 6.69
CA GLY A 1036 6.96 -15.95 7.28
C GLY A 1036 5.81 -16.18 6.31
N ASP A 1037 4.71 -16.69 6.88
CA ASP A 1037 3.49 -16.96 6.15
C ASP A 1037 2.75 -15.66 5.83
N LEU A 1038 2.28 -15.57 4.59
CA LEU A 1038 1.56 -14.42 4.06
C LEU A 1038 0.51 -14.89 3.07
N SER A 1039 -0.72 -14.39 3.20
CA SER A 1039 -1.80 -14.66 2.27
C SER A 1039 -2.13 -13.48 1.35
N SER A 1040 -1.67 -12.27 1.66
CA SER A 1040 -1.96 -11.06 0.86
C SER A 1040 -0.72 -10.24 0.48
N VAL A 1041 -0.64 -9.80 -0.78
CA VAL A 1041 0.34 -8.81 -1.23
C VAL A 1041 -0.32 -7.68 -1.99
N MET A 1042 0.28 -6.49 -1.91
CA MET A 1042 -0.10 -5.34 -2.71
C MET A 1042 1.12 -4.80 -3.45
N LEU A 1043 0.99 -4.58 -4.75
CA LEU A 1043 1.97 -3.88 -5.57
C LEU A 1043 1.47 -2.46 -5.73
N CYS A 1044 2.17 -1.48 -5.16
CA CYS A 1044 1.74 -0.09 -5.18
C CYS A 1044 2.19 0.68 -6.45
N SER A 1045 2.65 -0.06 -7.44
CA SER A 1045 3.03 0.30 -8.82
C SER A 1045 3.08 -1.00 -9.62
N VAL A 1046 2.97 -0.92 -10.95
CA VAL A 1046 3.22 -2.08 -11.82
C VAL A 1046 4.73 -2.36 -11.84
N PRO A 1047 5.20 -3.57 -11.45
CA PRO A 1047 6.61 -3.94 -11.52
C PRO A 1047 7.17 -3.80 -12.94
N PRO A 1048 8.47 -3.48 -13.09
CA PRO A 1048 9.07 -3.13 -14.38
C PRO A 1048 9.11 -4.27 -15.40
N ASN A 1049 8.98 -5.52 -14.96
CA ASN A 1049 8.95 -6.69 -15.83
C ASN A 1049 8.15 -7.84 -15.19
N GLN A 1050 7.81 -8.84 -16.01
CA GLN A 1050 7.01 -10.02 -15.64
C GLN A 1050 7.71 -10.86 -14.57
N ALA A 1051 9.04 -11.00 -14.64
CA ALA A 1051 9.79 -11.76 -13.65
C ALA A 1051 9.64 -11.18 -12.24
N SER A 1052 9.75 -9.84 -12.14
CA SER A 1052 9.58 -9.10 -10.89
C SER A 1052 8.14 -9.21 -10.40
N TYR A 1053 7.17 -9.13 -11.31
CA TYR A 1053 5.76 -9.32 -11.00
C TYR A 1053 5.50 -10.68 -10.35
N LEU A 1054 5.88 -11.77 -11.02
CA LEU A 1054 5.69 -13.15 -10.55
C LEU A 1054 6.41 -13.42 -9.22
N GLN A 1055 7.60 -12.84 -9.01
CA GLN A 1055 8.33 -12.97 -7.76
C GLN A 1055 7.65 -12.27 -6.59
N ARG A 1056 7.17 -11.03 -6.79
CA ARG A 1056 6.45 -10.28 -5.74
C ARG A 1056 5.12 -10.95 -5.40
N ILE A 1057 4.32 -11.38 -6.40
CA ILE A 1057 3.05 -12.07 -6.13
C ILE A 1057 3.23 -13.48 -5.58
N GLY A 1058 4.37 -14.12 -5.87
CA GLY A 1058 4.78 -15.40 -5.33
C GLY A 1058 5.22 -15.38 -3.86
N ARG A 1059 5.18 -14.22 -3.19
CA ARG A 1059 5.40 -14.10 -1.75
C ARG A 1059 4.19 -14.52 -0.92
N ALA A 1060 2.99 -14.43 -1.48
CA ALA A 1060 1.76 -14.88 -0.82
C ALA A 1060 1.38 -16.32 -1.20
N GLY A 1061 0.67 -16.99 -0.29
CA GLY A 1061 0.09 -18.33 -0.47
C GLY A 1061 0.98 -19.49 -0.07
N ARG A 1062 2.02 -19.26 0.76
CA ARG A 1062 2.97 -20.31 1.19
C ARG A 1062 2.41 -21.28 2.24
N HIS A 1063 1.54 -20.80 3.13
CA HIS A 1063 0.99 -21.59 4.23
C HIS A 1063 -0.16 -22.51 3.79
N ASP A 1064 -1.26 -21.90 3.32
CA ASP A 1064 -2.51 -22.60 3.03
C ASP A 1064 -2.78 -22.73 1.53
N GLY A 1065 -1.86 -22.31 0.67
CA GLY A 1065 -2.03 -22.28 -0.78
C GLY A 1065 -2.88 -21.13 -1.31
N ASN A 1066 -3.46 -20.30 -0.44
CA ASN A 1066 -4.39 -19.24 -0.81
C ASN A 1066 -3.68 -17.88 -0.85
N ALA A 1067 -3.84 -17.15 -1.97
CA ALA A 1067 -3.21 -15.86 -2.16
C ALA A 1067 -4.17 -14.82 -2.76
N LEU A 1068 -4.10 -13.60 -2.25
CA LEU A 1068 -4.67 -12.41 -2.88
C LEU A 1068 -3.54 -11.45 -3.27
N ALA A 1069 -3.51 -11.05 -4.54
CA ALA A 1069 -2.59 -10.02 -5.03
C ALA A 1069 -3.37 -8.81 -5.57
N THR A 1070 -3.03 -7.62 -5.09
CA THR A 1070 -3.63 -6.36 -5.59
C THR A 1070 -2.56 -5.51 -6.25
N THR A 1071 -2.74 -5.12 -7.51
CA THR A 1071 -1.83 -4.24 -8.24
C THR A 1071 -2.47 -2.86 -8.42
N LEU A 1072 -1.73 -1.81 -8.05
CA LEU A 1072 -2.13 -0.41 -8.26
C LEU A 1072 -1.25 0.21 -9.35
N ALA A 1073 -1.83 0.52 -10.51
CA ALA A 1073 -1.16 1.18 -11.62
C ALA A 1073 -1.09 2.70 -11.39
N ASP A 1074 0.11 3.29 -11.43
CA ASP A 1074 0.30 4.75 -11.34
C ASP A 1074 -0.27 5.45 -12.58
N GLY A 1075 -1.16 6.42 -12.37
CA GLY A 1075 -1.85 7.12 -13.44
C GLY A 1075 -0.96 8.08 -14.24
N ALA A 1076 0.28 8.30 -13.81
CA ALA A 1076 1.29 9.10 -14.52
C ALA A 1076 2.44 8.26 -15.12
N SER A 1077 2.48 6.95 -14.88
CA SER A 1077 3.47 6.05 -15.48
C SER A 1077 2.93 5.50 -16.80
N PRO A 1078 3.52 5.82 -17.97
CA PRO A 1078 3.10 5.23 -19.24
C PRO A 1078 3.24 3.70 -19.25
N HIS A 1079 4.26 3.19 -18.56
CA HIS A 1079 4.49 1.76 -18.35
C HIS A 1079 3.32 1.11 -17.61
N ASP A 1080 2.89 1.69 -16.49
CA ASP A 1080 1.79 1.15 -15.68
C ASP A 1080 0.47 1.20 -16.44
N LEU A 1081 0.22 2.29 -17.17
CA LEU A 1081 -0.98 2.46 -17.99
C LEU A 1081 -1.02 1.47 -19.16
N TYR A 1082 0.12 1.16 -19.77
CA TYR A 1082 0.23 0.16 -20.83
C TYR A 1082 -0.21 -1.23 -20.32
N PHE A 1083 0.38 -1.70 -19.22
CA PHE A 1083 0.01 -3.01 -18.63
C PHE A 1083 -1.35 -3.00 -17.93
N PHE A 1084 -1.84 -1.83 -17.48
CA PHE A 1084 -3.23 -1.75 -17.05
C PHE A 1084 -4.17 -1.95 -18.23
N GLU A 1085 -3.88 -1.40 -19.41
CA GLU A 1085 -4.70 -1.58 -20.61
C GLU A 1085 -4.67 -3.04 -21.10
N ASP A 1086 -3.49 -3.65 -21.20
CA ASP A 1086 -3.30 -5.07 -21.51
C ASP A 1086 -2.71 -5.85 -20.32
N THR A 1087 -3.57 -6.16 -19.36
CA THR A 1087 -3.17 -6.87 -18.14
C THR A 1087 -2.74 -8.32 -18.41
N ALA A 1088 -3.26 -8.93 -19.48
CA ALA A 1088 -2.93 -10.30 -19.82
C ALA A 1088 -1.43 -10.45 -20.15
N GLU A 1089 -0.81 -9.45 -20.77
CA GLU A 1089 0.62 -9.44 -21.09
C GLU A 1089 1.52 -9.51 -19.85
N MET A 1090 1.17 -8.80 -18.76
CA MET A 1090 1.94 -8.88 -17.51
C MET A 1090 1.68 -10.20 -16.77
N LEU A 1091 0.43 -10.66 -16.76
CA LEU A 1091 0.00 -11.86 -16.03
C LEU A 1091 0.55 -13.15 -16.67
N ALA A 1092 0.51 -13.24 -18.00
CA ALA A 1092 0.83 -14.44 -18.76
C ALA A 1092 2.07 -14.30 -19.67
N GLY A 1093 2.77 -13.17 -19.64
CA GLY A 1093 3.95 -12.93 -20.48
C GLY A 1093 5.13 -13.84 -20.13
N GLU A 1094 5.95 -14.15 -21.14
CA GLU A 1094 7.14 -14.97 -20.97
C GLU A 1094 8.24 -14.21 -20.23
N VAL A 1095 8.89 -14.88 -19.28
CA VAL A 1095 10.07 -14.34 -18.59
C VAL A 1095 11.25 -14.38 -19.54
N MET A 1096 11.60 -13.21 -20.10
CA MET A 1096 12.81 -13.06 -20.91
C MET A 1096 14.05 -13.14 -20.02
N PRO A 1097 15.09 -13.90 -20.41
CA PRO A 1097 16.34 -13.90 -19.66
C PRO A 1097 17.03 -12.54 -19.75
N PRO A 1098 17.81 -12.14 -18.73
CA PRO A 1098 18.57 -10.89 -18.75
C PRO A 1098 19.63 -10.85 -19.84
N GLY A 1099 20.09 -9.65 -20.19
CA GLY A 1099 21.14 -9.42 -21.19
C GLY A 1099 22.47 -9.05 -20.54
N ILE A 1100 23.57 -9.72 -20.92
CA ILE A 1100 24.92 -9.30 -20.53
C ILE A 1100 25.76 -8.92 -21.73
N PHE A 1101 26.73 -8.03 -21.50
CA PHE A 1101 27.51 -7.40 -22.55
C PHE A 1101 29.00 -7.61 -22.27
N LEU A 1102 29.51 -8.81 -22.52
CA LEU A 1102 30.93 -9.16 -22.31
C LEU A 1102 31.90 -8.24 -23.06
N LYS A 1103 31.44 -7.57 -24.12
CA LYS A 1103 32.21 -6.61 -24.93
C LYS A 1103 32.12 -5.15 -24.44
N ALA A 1104 31.45 -4.90 -23.31
CA ALA A 1104 31.31 -3.55 -22.75
C ALA A 1104 32.68 -3.01 -22.30
N ALA A 1105 33.19 -2.02 -23.04
CA ALA A 1105 34.55 -1.52 -22.88
C ALA A 1105 34.88 -1.06 -21.45
N GLU A 1106 33.98 -0.31 -20.80
CA GLU A 1106 34.21 0.18 -19.43
C GLU A 1106 34.24 -0.95 -18.39
N VAL A 1107 33.42 -1.99 -18.58
CA VAL A 1107 33.43 -3.17 -17.69
C VAL A 1107 34.73 -3.95 -17.88
N LEU A 1108 35.14 -4.17 -19.12
CA LEU A 1108 36.40 -4.85 -19.46
C LEU A 1108 37.63 -4.12 -18.91
N ARG A 1109 37.69 -2.79 -19.01
CA ARG A 1109 38.76 -1.96 -18.42
C ARG A 1109 38.87 -2.18 -16.91
N ARG A 1110 37.74 -2.10 -16.20
CA ARG A 1110 37.69 -2.34 -14.75
C ARG A 1110 38.12 -3.77 -14.40
N GLN A 1111 37.67 -4.76 -15.16
CA GLN A 1111 37.96 -6.17 -14.92
C GLN A 1111 39.42 -6.54 -15.26
N LEU A 1112 40.05 -5.89 -16.26
CA LEU A 1112 41.48 -6.01 -16.51
C LEU A 1112 42.29 -5.46 -15.33
N PHE A 1113 41.92 -4.27 -14.83
CA PHE A 1113 42.58 -3.68 -13.66
C PHE A 1113 42.46 -4.59 -12.43
N ALA A 1114 41.27 -5.16 -12.20
CA ALA A 1114 41.03 -6.09 -11.10
C ALA A 1114 41.80 -7.41 -11.29
N PHE A 1115 41.90 -7.94 -12.51
CA PHE A 1115 42.73 -9.10 -12.82
C PHE A 1115 44.22 -8.87 -12.52
N CYS A 1116 44.75 -7.69 -12.85
CA CYS A 1116 46.11 -7.33 -12.48
C CYS A 1116 46.32 -7.28 -10.96
N LEU A 1117 45.35 -6.75 -10.22
CA LEU A 1117 45.39 -6.76 -8.75
C LEU A 1117 45.33 -8.19 -8.19
N ASP A 1118 44.46 -9.04 -8.73
CA ASP A 1118 44.37 -10.45 -8.33
C ASP A 1118 45.73 -11.12 -8.49
N ASP A 1119 46.32 -11.05 -9.68
CA ASP A 1119 47.59 -11.71 -10.01
C ASP A 1119 48.74 -11.16 -9.13
N TRP A 1120 48.80 -9.84 -8.92
CA TRP A 1120 49.72 -9.23 -7.96
C TRP A 1120 49.56 -9.78 -6.54
N VAL A 1121 48.34 -9.88 -6.04
CA VAL A 1121 48.02 -10.48 -4.73
C VAL A 1121 48.41 -11.96 -4.68
N GLY A 1122 48.33 -12.66 -5.81
CA GLY A 1122 48.75 -14.06 -5.97
C GLY A 1122 50.23 -14.30 -5.91
N SER A 1123 51.01 -13.31 -6.31
CA SER A 1123 52.47 -13.43 -6.36
C SER A 1123 53.12 -13.63 -4.99
N GLY A 1124 52.47 -13.24 -3.89
CA GLY A 1124 53.03 -13.41 -2.53
C GLY A 1124 53.11 -12.14 -1.70
N VAL A 1125 52.42 -11.07 -2.09
CA VAL A 1125 52.61 -9.75 -1.46
C VAL A 1125 52.22 -9.75 0.03
N PRO A 1126 52.88 -8.94 0.87
CA PRO A 1126 52.51 -8.80 2.28
C PRO A 1126 51.06 -8.36 2.46
N GLU A 1127 50.43 -8.74 3.58
CA GLU A 1127 49.03 -8.38 3.88
C GLU A 1127 48.78 -6.87 3.87
N THR A 1128 49.81 -6.08 4.19
CA THR A 1128 49.77 -4.61 4.22
C THR A 1128 50.09 -3.95 2.88
N ALA A 1129 50.38 -4.72 1.83
CA ALA A 1129 50.79 -4.19 0.53
C ALA A 1129 49.71 -3.31 -0.11
N LEU A 1130 48.44 -3.71 0.00
CA LEU A 1130 47.29 -2.90 -0.40
C LEU A 1130 46.63 -2.29 0.85
N PRO A 1131 46.63 -0.95 1.02
CA PRO A 1131 46.15 -0.33 2.23
C PRO A 1131 44.61 -0.38 2.34
N ASP A 1132 44.11 -0.60 3.57
CA ASP A 1132 42.67 -0.56 3.88
C ASP A 1132 42.04 0.84 3.75
N LYS A 1133 42.85 1.90 3.80
CA LYS A 1133 42.41 3.29 3.70
C LYS A 1133 43.09 3.98 2.53
N THR A 1134 42.29 4.63 1.69
CA THR A 1134 42.78 5.47 0.59
C THR A 1134 43.76 6.54 1.08
N SER A 1135 43.60 7.06 2.30
CA SER A 1135 44.52 8.04 2.88
C SER A 1135 45.97 7.54 2.90
N ALA A 1136 46.20 6.26 3.22
CA ALA A 1136 47.56 5.72 3.29
C ALA A 1136 48.22 5.62 1.91
N ALA A 1137 47.43 5.39 0.85
CA ALA A 1137 47.90 5.44 -0.54
C ALA A 1137 48.23 6.87 -0.98
N LEU A 1138 47.39 7.84 -0.60
CA LEU A 1138 47.62 9.26 -0.87
C LEU A 1138 48.83 9.79 -0.09
N ASP A 1139 49.03 9.36 1.16
CA ASP A 1139 50.18 9.74 1.96
C ASP A 1139 51.48 9.21 1.37
N ALA A 1140 51.50 7.95 0.92
CA ALA A 1140 52.66 7.37 0.22
C ALA A 1140 52.96 8.11 -1.09
N ARG A 1141 51.93 8.54 -1.83
CA ARG A 1141 52.10 9.36 -3.03
C ARG A 1141 52.67 10.75 -2.70
N ASP A 1142 52.08 11.44 -1.72
CA ASP A 1142 52.49 12.79 -1.33
C ASP A 1142 53.92 12.80 -0.75
N SER A 1143 54.34 11.72 -0.10
CA SER A 1143 55.71 11.51 0.38
C SER A 1143 56.65 10.87 -0.66
N VAL A 1144 56.16 10.56 -1.86
CA VAL A 1144 56.89 9.87 -2.94
C VAL A 1144 57.57 8.57 -2.47
N ASP A 1145 56.87 7.81 -1.62
CA ASP A 1145 57.36 6.56 -1.06
C ASP A 1145 57.15 5.41 -2.08
N THR A 1146 58.24 4.98 -2.71
CA THR A 1146 58.22 3.91 -3.72
C THR A 1146 58.08 2.51 -3.14
N THR A 1147 58.20 2.35 -1.81
CA THR A 1147 58.13 1.04 -1.14
C THR A 1147 56.69 0.61 -0.81
N ARG A 1148 55.70 1.45 -1.12
CA ARG A 1148 54.30 1.25 -0.76
C ARG A 1148 53.38 1.40 -1.97
N PHE A 1149 52.13 0.98 -1.84
CA PHE A 1149 51.11 1.23 -2.86
C PHE A 1149 50.89 2.75 -3.04
N PRO A 1150 50.75 3.26 -4.28
CA PRO A 1150 50.57 2.52 -5.54
C PRO A 1150 51.86 2.06 -6.23
N ALA A 1151 53.04 2.57 -5.84
CA ALA A 1151 54.30 2.35 -6.57
C ALA A 1151 54.65 0.86 -6.73
N THR A 1152 54.57 0.08 -5.65
CA THR A 1152 54.82 -1.37 -5.67
C THR A 1152 53.92 -2.15 -6.63
N PHE A 1153 52.66 -1.73 -6.80
CA PHE A 1153 51.73 -2.33 -7.78
C PHE A 1153 52.04 -1.87 -9.21
N LEU A 1154 52.40 -0.60 -9.39
CA LEU A 1154 52.78 -0.07 -10.69
C LEU A 1154 54.07 -0.71 -11.24
N ASP A 1155 55.03 -0.99 -10.36
CA ASP A 1155 56.27 -1.68 -10.73
C ASP A 1155 55.97 -3.13 -11.13
N TYR A 1156 55.06 -3.80 -10.42
CA TYR A 1156 54.59 -5.14 -10.78
C TYR A 1156 53.89 -5.17 -12.14
N LEU A 1157 52.98 -4.21 -12.39
CA LEU A 1157 52.31 -4.04 -13.67
C LEU A 1157 53.32 -3.88 -14.82
N HIS A 1158 54.32 -3.01 -14.62
CA HIS A 1158 55.33 -2.74 -15.65
C HIS A 1158 56.18 -3.98 -15.97
N LEU A 1159 56.52 -4.78 -14.95
CA LEU A 1159 57.33 -5.98 -15.13
C LEU A 1159 56.58 -7.12 -15.84
N HIS A 1160 55.24 -7.14 -15.74
CA HIS A 1160 54.42 -8.26 -16.20
C HIS A 1160 53.35 -7.89 -17.24
N GLU A 1161 53.47 -6.72 -17.84
CA GLU A 1161 52.44 -6.10 -18.69
C GLU A 1161 51.93 -7.06 -19.79
N ASP A 1162 52.82 -7.59 -20.62
CA ASP A 1162 52.47 -8.48 -21.73
C ASP A 1162 51.83 -9.79 -21.25
N ARG A 1163 52.34 -10.37 -20.16
CA ARG A 1163 51.79 -11.60 -19.56
C ARG A 1163 50.39 -11.37 -19.03
N LEU A 1164 50.19 -10.25 -18.32
CA LEU A 1164 48.91 -9.90 -17.71
C LEU A 1164 47.85 -9.64 -18.78
N LEU A 1165 48.21 -8.87 -19.82
CA LEU A 1165 47.31 -8.58 -20.93
C LEU A 1165 46.95 -9.85 -21.70
N ALA A 1166 47.93 -10.67 -22.08
CA ALA A 1166 47.70 -11.94 -22.77
C ALA A 1166 46.85 -12.90 -21.91
N GLY A 1167 47.16 -12.98 -20.60
CA GLY A 1167 46.40 -13.79 -19.65
C GLY A 1167 44.94 -13.37 -19.53
N PHE A 1168 44.66 -12.06 -19.46
CA PHE A 1168 43.28 -11.56 -19.41
C PHE A 1168 42.55 -11.77 -20.74
N MET A 1169 43.20 -11.54 -21.88
CA MET A 1169 42.62 -11.79 -23.20
C MET A 1169 42.25 -13.27 -23.40
N ALA A 1170 43.06 -14.19 -22.87
CA ALA A 1170 42.75 -15.62 -22.90
C ALA A 1170 41.46 -15.97 -22.12
N LEU A 1171 41.08 -15.20 -21.09
CA LEU A 1171 39.83 -15.43 -20.35
C LEU A 1171 38.57 -15.16 -21.20
N LEU A 1172 38.70 -14.33 -22.22
CA LEU A 1172 37.59 -13.97 -23.11
C LEU A 1172 37.37 -15.01 -24.22
N GLY A 1173 38.39 -15.82 -24.54
CA GLY A 1173 38.27 -16.91 -25.52
C GLY A 1173 37.63 -16.45 -26.84
N SER A 1174 36.56 -17.14 -27.27
CA SER A 1174 35.79 -16.82 -28.47
C SER A 1174 35.00 -15.51 -28.40
N ASP A 1175 34.81 -14.94 -27.20
CA ASP A 1175 34.10 -13.68 -27.02
C ASP A 1175 35.00 -12.45 -27.32
N LEU A 1176 36.31 -12.67 -27.53
CA LEU A 1176 37.28 -11.66 -27.95
C LEU A 1176 37.24 -11.44 -29.47
N ASP A 1177 37.07 -10.18 -29.89
CA ASP A 1177 37.24 -9.75 -31.28
C ASP A 1177 38.37 -8.72 -31.41
N ASP A 1178 38.82 -8.45 -32.64
CA ASP A 1178 39.94 -7.54 -32.94
C ASP A 1178 39.74 -6.14 -32.34
N ARG A 1179 38.49 -5.67 -32.32
CA ARG A 1179 38.13 -4.35 -31.76
C ARG A 1179 38.29 -4.34 -30.24
N VAL A 1180 37.84 -5.38 -29.56
CA VAL A 1180 37.99 -5.52 -28.10
C VAL A 1180 39.46 -5.73 -27.73
N ALA A 1181 40.20 -6.54 -28.50
CA ALA A 1181 41.62 -6.76 -28.33
C ALA A 1181 42.43 -5.45 -28.44
N ALA A 1182 42.20 -4.67 -29.49
CA ALA A 1182 42.85 -3.38 -29.69
C ALA A 1182 42.53 -2.38 -28.56
N ARG A 1183 41.31 -2.40 -28.03
CA ARG A 1183 40.91 -1.56 -26.88
C ARG A 1183 41.58 -1.96 -25.57
N LEU A 1184 41.73 -3.27 -25.31
CA LEU A 1184 42.43 -3.76 -24.13
C LEU A 1184 43.91 -3.45 -24.19
N GLN A 1185 44.53 -3.64 -25.38
CA GLN A 1185 45.90 -3.20 -25.65
C GLN A 1185 46.06 -1.70 -25.42
N GLY A 1186 45.21 -0.89 -26.04
CA GLY A 1186 45.24 0.56 -25.87
C GLY A 1186 45.02 1.02 -24.43
N PHE A 1187 44.23 0.30 -23.63
CA PHE A 1187 44.04 0.60 -22.22
C PHE A 1187 45.26 0.21 -21.37
N MET A 1188 45.92 -0.92 -21.65
CA MET A 1188 47.11 -1.35 -20.92
C MET A 1188 48.33 -0.48 -21.28
N GLN A 1189 48.64 -0.39 -22.58
CA GLN A 1189 49.87 0.20 -23.14
C GLN A 1189 49.74 1.69 -23.49
N GLY A 1190 48.50 2.21 -23.61
CA GLY A 1190 48.23 3.57 -24.08
C GLY A 1190 48.04 3.65 -25.60
N THR A 1191 47.41 4.74 -26.07
CA THR A 1191 47.30 5.09 -27.50
C THR A 1191 47.58 6.59 -27.69
N GLU A 1192 47.59 7.09 -28.93
CA GLU A 1192 47.70 8.53 -29.19
C GLU A 1192 46.61 9.38 -28.50
N HIS A 1193 45.49 8.77 -28.10
CA HIS A 1193 44.32 9.48 -27.55
C HIS A 1193 43.89 8.99 -26.17
N GLU A 1194 44.50 7.92 -25.63
CA GLU A 1194 44.15 7.36 -24.31
C GLU A 1194 45.39 7.07 -23.47
N ASP A 1195 45.38 7.57 -22.22
CA ASP A 1195 46.42 7.29 -21.22
C ASP A 1195 46.46 5.79 -20.87
N ALA A 1196 47.67 5.23 -20.79
CA ALA A 1196 47.92 3.88 -20.29
C ALA A 1196 47.39 3.67 -18.86
N LEU A 1197 47.08 2.42 -18.49
CA LEU A 1197 46.51 2.03 -17.19
C LEU A 1197 47.30 2.62 -16.00
N ARG A 1198 48.64 2.59 -16.08
CA ARG A 1198 49.55 3.17 -15.09
C ARG A 1198 49.37 4.69 -14.93
N LEU A 1199 49.28 5.42 -16.03
CA LEU A 1199 49.08 6.88 -16.04
C LEU A 1199 47.72 7.23 -15.45
N ARG A 1200 46.66 6.46 -15.80
CA ARG A 1200 45.31 6.67 -15.25
C ARG A 1200 45.23 6.47 -13.74
N LEU A 1201 45.85 5.42 -13.19
CA LEU A 1201 45.84 5.21 -11.74
C LEU A 1201 46.54 6.37 -11.02
N ASN A 1202 47.69 6.81 -11.52
CA ASN A 1202 48.38 7.96 -10.96
C ASN A 1202 47.51 9.21 -11.03
N LYS A 1203 46.96 9.52 -12.20
CA LYS A 1203 46.05 10.66 -12.43
C LYS A 1203 44.86 10.67 -11.47
N PHE A 1204 44.21 9.52 -11.30
CA PHE A 1204 43.09 9.35 -10.36
C PHE A 1204 43.51 9.63 -8.90
N LEU A 1205 44.68 9.13 -8.48
CA LEU A 1205 45.21 9.45 -7.15
C LEU A 1205 45.63 10.92 -7.02
N GLU A 1206 46.04 11.58 -8.11
CA GLU A 1206 46.28 13.03 -8.12
C GLU A 1206 45.01 13.84 -7.90
N GLU A 1207 43.95 13.46 -8.60
CA GLU A 1207 42.63 14.08 -8.48
C GLU A 1207 42.08 13.87 -7.06
N LEU A 1208 42.14 12.65 -6.52
CA LEU A 1208 41.74 12.37 -5.14
C LEU A 1208 42.57 13.13 -4.10
N ALA A 1209 43.88 13.32 -4.32
CA ALA A 1209 44.71 14.13 -3.43
C ALA A 1209 44.28 15.61 -3.45
N LYS A 1210 43.98 16.15 -4.64
CA LYS A 1210 43.45 17.53 -4.79
C LYS A 1210 42.08 17.67 -4.12
N GLU A 1211 41.18 16.69 -4.29
CA GLU A 1211 39.88 16.65 -3.60
C GLU A 1211 40.03 16.58 -2.07
N ARG A 1212 40.93 15.72 -1.57
CA ARG A 1212 41.25 15.63 -0.14
C ARG A 1212 41.71 16.98 0.42
N GLN A 1213 42.56 17.69 -0.31
CA GLN A 1213 43.03 19.02 0.09
C GLN A 1213 41.88 20.04 0.12
N SER A 1214 41.03 20.05 -0.91
CA SER A 1214 39.84 20.91 -0.99
C SER A 1214 38.84 20.64 0.14
N HIS A 1215 38.50 19.37 0.38
CA HIS A 1215 37.61 18.98 1.48
C HIS A 1215 38.19 19.31 2.85
N SER A 1216 39.50 19.13 3.06
CA SER A 1216 40.17 19.52 4.29
C SER A 1216 40.09 21.04 4.53
N GLN A 1217 40.30 21.85 3.49
CA GLN A 1217 40.13 23.31 3.56
C GLN A 1217 38.68 23.70 3.89
N ARG A 1218 37.70 23.08 3.23
CA ARG A 1218 36.27 23.35 3.46
C ARG A 1218 35.81 22.91 4.85
N ALA A 1219 36.29 21.76 5.34
CA ALA A 1219 36.03 21.30 6.70
C ALA A 1219 36.62 22.27 7.75
N LYS A 1220 37.83 22.80 7.52
CA LYS A 1220 38.42 23.85 8.38
C LYS A 1220 37.57 25.12 8.37
N GLN A 1221 37.06 25.55 7.21
CA GLN A 1221 36.17 26.71 7.10
C GLN A 1221 34.83 26.49 7.81
N ILE A 1222 34.17 25.34 7.60
CA ILE A 1222 32.92 25.00 8.27
C ILE A 1222 33.12 24.89 9.78
N LYS A 1223 34.22 24.27 10.25
CA LYS A 1223 34.54 24.21 11.67
C LYS A 1223 34.68 25.60 12.26
N LYS A 1224 35.38 26.51 11.57
CA LYS A 1224 35.47 27.94 11.95
C LYS A 1224 34.08 28.60 12.01
N GLN A 1225 33.17 28.32 11.08
CA GLN A 1225 31.79 28.82 11.12
C GLN A 1225 30.97 28.22 12.26
N ILE A 1226 31.10 26.92 12.53
CA ILE A 1226 30.45 26.25 13.67
C ILE A 1226 30.95 26.86 14.98
N ASP A 1227 32.25 27.11 15.11
CA ASP A 1227 32.83 27.72 16.31
C ASP A 1227 32.31 29.17 16.49
N ILE A 1228 32.14 29.93 15.41
CA ILE A 1228 31.48 31.25 15.43
C ILE A 1228 30.02 31.14 15.88
N LEU A 1229 29.25 30.20 15.32
CA LEU A 1229 27.83 30.00 15.65
C LEU A 1229 27.63 29.52 17.10
N LYS A 1230 28.51 28.63 17.59
CA LYS A 1230 28.53 28.21 19.00
C LYS A 1230 28.88 29.38 19.91
N GLY A 1231 29.82 30.23 19.52
CA GLY A 1231 30.14 31.48 20.23
C GLY A 1231 28.98 32.47 20.29
N THR A 1232 28.07 32.46 19.30
CA THR A 1232 26.85 33.30 19.28
C THR A 1232 25.71 32.72 20.11
N SER A 1233 25.73 31.43 20.46
CA SER A 1233 24.68 30.77 21.26
C SER A 1233 24.67 31.17 22.76
N ASN A 1234 25.69 31.89 23.24
CA ASN A 1234 25.72 32.46 24.59
C ASN A 1234 24.91 33.76 24.74
N ASN A 1235 24.09 34.13 23.76
CA ASN A 1235 23.19 35.29 23.85
C ASN A 1235 21.71 34.82 23.81
N PRO A 1236 20.97 34.81 24.94
CA PRO A 1236 19.73 34.04 25.11
C PRO A 1236 18.47 34.65 24.46
N ARG A 1237 18.59 35.40 23.35
CA ARG A 1237 17.46 36.11 22.73
C ARG A 1237 17.02 35.64 21.33
N SER A 1238 17.58 34.59 20.74
CA SER A 1238 17.26 34.22 19.35
C SER A 1238 16.76 32.80 19.08
N SER A 1239 16.56 31.94 20.08
CA SER A 1239 16.13 30.55 19.84
C SER A 1239 14.59 30.38 19.89
N MET A 1240 13.90 30.83 18.85
CA MET A 1240 12.58 30.30 18.49
C MET A 1240 12.47 30.16 16.97
N ASN A 1241 12.29 28.91 16.52
CA ASN A 1241 11.48 28.47 15.37
C ASN A 1241 12.21 27.50 14.38
N PRO A 1242 11.96 26.18 14.45
CA PRO A 1242 12.32 25.22 13.40
C PRO A 1242 11.12 24.98 12.49
N ALA A 1243 10.92 25.83 11.48
CA ALA A 1243 9.83 25.67 10.50
C ALA A 1243 10.24 26.00 9.07
N ALA A 1244 11.50 25.73 8.72
CA ALA A 1244 11.99 25.82 7.36
C ALA A 1244 12.96 24.67 7.13
N HIS A 1245 12.41 23.48 6.87
CA HIS A 1245 12.97 22.40 6.05
C HIS A 1245 12.07 21.18 6.24
N LEU A 1246 10.95 21.19 5.53
CA LEU A 1246 10.20 20.03 5.04
C LEU A 1246 9.42 20.49 3.81
#